data_AF-A0A7C6YYN2-F1
#
_entry.id   AF-A0A7C6YYN2-F1
#
_cell.length_a   1.000
_cell.length_b   1.000
_cell.length_c   1.000
_cell.angle_alpha   90.00
_cell.angle_beta   90.00
_cell.angle_gamma   90.00
#
_symmetry.space_group_name_H-M   'P 1'
#
loop_
_entity.id
_entity.type
_entity.pdbx_description
1 polymer ?
#
loop_
_entity_poly.entity_id
_entity_poly.type
_entity_poly.pdbx_seq_one_letter_code
_entity_poly.pdbx_strand_id
1 'polypeptide(L)'
;NVVFLQRRTPYAGVDDVNKNKNLGKLVLKNYIDCNNEAFKELQKIGRIPSKDLNIFVKNLLKGEQVTGVNDSELFTRREMQIICPDILITNYSMLEFMLMRSIEQCFWRQTRNWLNSSDENKLLLVIDEAHMYRGASGGEVSLLIRRLMDKLKVSRDKLQCILTSASVPEGKDAELRKFACGLTGQDLAKGNFSIIRGKTEEINGNKRGNATDVEILTKLDYEKLQGSAEEVQSQLEILTQELNWEEVNGNIYEYLYDNLSKYPPMLELIRLCSGQAVEFSKIAANIFVGTNQTKAEKATEILLSLGTLAKSKHNKVLLPSRVHLLFKGLNGIFACLNPNCKCSHEVMGIKLGNIYENLHFTCPECGARVFELICDRRCGTLFIRAYKDSSYSCDDFLWQEQSKLLYEPMEIHLWIAPKGRTDIFKNNVKKSKAKRNSQFGYVDSRTGILFSDDKYEDDNNFIKVRIPLTPNETMTAYTFTTCPNCGRDKTKLTSFRTRGNEPFANIVTEQLWTQPARDKNQKNQGKKVLLFSDSRQRAATLARDLTIASDGDAGRQAIFLAAKLLEDKYGKGNASIKLLYYAFLKVVYDNNVSFFYGDEKDTFKSQLHKYHELYGHRTSPRYHSMGDTIGNPPEMFYQLLLKNISDSYRSFNNLCLGQILLIEGGDGGDDIDEWLEGVEKQTGIDISTIRNIYNAWIQSLIVKDIAIFPEVKDSVRASILPYDRAGFGLDEKDKFPIFLNRLLENNGISEEQIDIMRERFDLFTKKGDDTESNHNRVYILPGRLTLKTNENGIWYRCNRCAGTSIFTLFNACIYCGSDKHINEISNEELSRYDFWRKPVIQAINGTSIKNITTQEHTAQLSHKDQRNEVRSTTEKYEMEFRDIVLDKDSEPIDILSCTTTMEVGIDIGSLIAVGLRNVPPMRENYQQRAGRAGRKGSAVSTIVTYTEDGPHDSWYYKEPDKMVSGELRTPWIDYNNYKLIKRHLNMILLQEYFIETDRSIDIIDVLSFFNDNTQQNYKNFVQWLDSKIPLEEKRTKILISNSNGFNWNNYKQEFINEINLLGKDVKENPIKYKRRNISNTAQSKDEQDNNVMLLDTLFTENFLPTYSFPRNVVNFWIEDQYGRIEESPERSIDIALSEYAPGRMIVVNKKSYISGAIYNHYTKYEKKFKFKAAEPWLEMKEYNKLIYCCSNKNCGWFGLESNELQCPLCGSTVDDHAMIKPWGF
;
A
#
# COMPACT_ATOMS: atom_id res chain seq x y z
N ASN A 1 3.62 -41.32 2.16
CA ASN A 1 4.52 -40.24 1.71
C ASN A 1 3.73 -39.07 1.11
N VAL A 2 3.87 -37.87 1.68
CA VAL A 2 3.23 -36.61 1.24
C VAL A 2 4.30 -35.63 0.71
N VAL A 3 3.98 -34.86 -0.35
CA VAL A 3 4.87 -33.81 -0.92
C VAL A 3 4.15 -32.47 -1.08
N PHE A 4 4.84 -31.36 -0.74
CA PHE A 4 4.36 -29.98 -0.88
C PHE A 4 5.20 -29.12 -1.85
N LEU A 5 4.96 -29.22 -3.16
CA LEU A 5 5.84 -28.65 -4.20
C LEU A 5 5.95 -27.11 -4.23
N GLN A 6 5.01 -26.40 -3.61
CA GLN A 6 4.87 -24.94 -3.77
C GLN A 6 5.39 -24.10 -2.60
N ARG A 7 5.63 -24.68 -1.41
CA ARG A 7 5.93 -23.89 -0.20
C ARG A 7 7.08 -24.40 0.67
N ARG A 8 7.43 -25.69 0.65
CA ARG A 8 8.39 -26.26 1.63
C ARG A 8 9.49 -27.13 1.03
N THR A 9 9.51 -27.32 -0.29
CA THR A 9 10.40 -28.28 -0.94
C THR A 9 11.60 -27.58 -1.59
N PRO A 10 12.75 -27.43 -0.90
CA PRO A 10 13.94 -26.83 -1.48
C PRO A 10 14.43 -27.59 -2.74
N TYR A 11 14.97 -26.82 -3.68
CA TYR A 11 15.43 -27.35 -4.97
C TYR A 11 16.86 -27.85 -4.87
N ALA A 12 17.06 -29.17 -4.81
CA ALA A 12 18.41 -29.75 -4.96
C ALA A 12 18.88 -29.75 -6.43
N GLY A 13 17.96 -29.72 -7.40
CA GLY A 13 18.31 -29.84 -8.82
C GLY A 13 18.97 -31.20 -9.13
N VAL A 14 19.94 -31.20 -10.04
CA VAL A 14 20.82 -32.36 -10.25
C VAL A 14 21.62 -32.60 -8.97
N ASP A 15 21.71 -33.88 -8.57
CA ASP A 15 22.35 -34.30 -7.34
C ASP A 15 23.81 -33.80 -7.29
N ASP A 16 24.08 -32.87 -6.37
CA ASP A 16 25.37 -32.18 -6.24
C ASP A 16 25.78 -32.16 -4.77
N VAL A 17 26.98 -32.69 -4.52
CA VAL A 17 27.53 -32.87 -3.16
C VAL A 17 27.60 -31.55 -2.38
N ASN A 18 27.96 -30.44 -3.04
CA ASN A 18 28.10 -29.15 -2.38
C ASN A 18 26.73 -28.52 -2.07
N LYS A 19 25.76 -28.64 -2.99
CA LYS A 19 24.38 -28.21 -2.75
C LYS A 19 23.73 -28.99 -1.63
N ASN A 20 23.93 -30.30 -1.57
CA ASN A 20 23.41 -31.15 -0.51
C ASN A 20 23.99 -30.77 0.86
N LYS A 21 25.30 -30.50 0.94
CA LYS A 21 25.95 -30.02 2.17
C LYS A 21 25.42 -28.66 2.62
N ASN A 22 25.23 -27.73 1.70
CA ASN A 22 24.67 -26.41 2.00
C ASN A 22 23.22 -26.52 2.49
N LEU A 23 22.40 -27.36 1.85
CA LEU A 23 21.05 -27.66 2.31
C LEU A 23 21.06 -28.27 3.72
N GLY A 24 21.98 -29.19 4.02
CA GLY A 24 22.14 -29.76 5.36
C GLY A 24 22.40 -28.71 6.44
N LYS A 25 23.35 -27.78 6.21
CA LYS A 25 23.62 -26.66 7.12
C LYS A 25 22.40 -25.76 7.33
N LEU A 26 21.64 -25.55 6.26
CA LEU A 26 20.47 -24.69 6.25
C LEU A 26 19.30 -25.30 7.04
N VAL A 27 19.04 -26.60 6.87
CA VAL A 27 18.03 -27.34 7.63
C VAL A 27 18.41 -27.44 9.11
N LEU A 28 19.70 -27.69 9.41
CA LEU A 28 20.23 -27.69 10.77
C LEU A 28 19.91 -26.37 11.49
N LYS A 29 20.27 -25.23 10.89
CA LYS A 29 20.02 -23.89 11.45
C LYS A 29 18.53 -23.59 11.69
N ASN A 30 17.65 -23.99 10.74
CA ASN A 30 16.25 -23.57 10.73
C ASN A 30 15.29 -24.46 11.54
N TYR A 31 15.66 -25.71 11.81
CA TYR A 31 14.78 -26.68 12.48
C TYR A 31 15.41 -27.41 13.67
N ILE A 32 16.74 -27.57 13.73
CA ILE A 32 17.40 -28.32 14.80
C ILE A 32 18.01 -27.35 15.82
N ASP A 33 18.76 -26.35 15.36
CA ASP A 33 19.41 -25.34 16.21
C ASP A 33 18.49 -24.14 16.55
N CYS A 34 17.21 -24.21 16.20
CA CYS A 34 16.27 -23.12 16.45
C CYS A 34 15.85 -23.05 17.94
N ASN A 35 15.41 -21.87 18.40
CA ASN A 35 14.92 -21.67 19.76
C ASN A 35 13.82 -22.69 20.13
N ASN A 36 13.90 -23.29 21.32
CA ASN A 36 12.97 -24.33 21.79
C ASN A 36 11.50 -23.86 21.79
N GLU A 37 11.22 -22.59 22.08
CA GLU A 37 9.87 -22.03 22.02
C GLU A 37 9.35 -21.95 20.58
N ALA A 38 10.18 -21.44 19.67
CA ALA A 38 9.85 -21.37 18.24
C ALA A 38 9.63 -22.77 17.65
N PHE A 39 10.43 -23.77 18.04
CA PHE A 39 10.25 -25.15 17.62
C PHE A 39 8.90 -25.71 18.07
N LYS A 40 8.53 -25.53 19.34
CA LYS A 40 7.23 -25.99 19.88
C LYS A 40 6.05 -25.36 19.15
N GLU A 41 6.11 -24.06 18.87
CA GLU A 41 5.06 -23.39 18.11
C GLU A 41 5.01 -23.87 16.64
N LEU A 42 6.14 -24.03 15.97
CA LEU A 42 6.20 -24.64 14.63
C LEU A 42 5.59 -26.06 14.61
N GLN A 43 5.83 -26.85 15.66
CA GLN A 43 5.25 -28.19 15.81
C GLN A 43 3.73 -28.13 15.94
N LYS A 44 3.22 -27.24 16.79
CA LYS A 44 1.78 -27.03 17.05
C LYS A 44 1.01 -26.62 15.79
N ILE A 45 1.63 -25.83 14.91
CA ILE A 45 1.01 -25.40 13.64
C ILE A 45 1.31 -26.33 12.45
N GLY A 46 1.96 -27.48 12.67
CA GLY A 46 2.27 -28.45 11.61
C GLY A 46 3.26 -27.94 10.56
N ARG A 47 4.22 -27.09 10.97
CA ARG A 47 5.27 -26.51 10.09
C ARG A 47 6.62 -27.22 10.21
N ILE A 48 6.71 -28.27 11.01
CA ILE A 48 7.87 -29.16 11.05
C ILE A 48 7.65 -30.31 10.07
N PRO A 49 8.62 -30.60 9.19
CA PRO A 49 8.54 -31.75 8.31
C PRO A 49 8.34 -33.06 9.08
N SER A 50 7.38 -33.90 8.67
CA SER A 50 7.11 -35.19 9.31
C SER A 50 8.12 -36.28 8.87
N LYS A 51 9.39 -36.09 9.27
CA LYS A 51 10.57 -36.89 8.88
C LYS A 51 11.59 -36.89 10.02
N ASP A 52 12.46 -37.90 10.07
CA ASP A 52 13.63 -37.86 10.95
C ASP A 52 14.67 -36.86 10.42
N LEU A 53 14.53 -35.60 10.82
CA LEU A 53 15.41 -34.51 10.39
C LEU A 53 16.86 -34.71 10.84
N ASN A 54 17.11 -35.39 11.97
CA ASN A 54 18.46 -35.60 12.47
C ASN A 54 19.25 -36.54 11.54
N ILE A 55 18.65 -37.69 11.18
CA ILE A 55 19.27 -38.63 10.23
C ILE A 55 19.38 -38.00 8.85
N PHE A 56 18.33 -37.30 8.40
CA PHE A 56 18.32 -36.65 7.10
C PHE A 56 19.41 -35.59 6.95
N VAL A 57 19.58 -34.70 7.94
CA VAL A 57 20.64 -33.67 7.95
C VAL A 57 22.03 -34.30 8.01
N LYS A 58 22.21 -35.36 8.80
CA LYS A 58 23.49 -36.09 8.88
C LYS A 58 23.92 -36.64 7.52
N ASN A 59 22.98 -37.15 6.72
CA ASN A 59 23.25 -37.65 5.38
C ASN A 59 23.51 -36.50 4.39
N LEU A 60 22.71 -35.42 4.45
CA LEU A 60 22.93 -34.23 3.62
C LEU A 60 24.31 -33.60 3.84
N LEU A 61 24.80 -33.54 5.08
CA LEU A 61 26.15 -33.04 5.40
C LEU A 61 27.28 -33.94 4.86
N LYS A 62 27.00 -35.22 4.57
CA LYS A 62 27.92 -36.10 3.83
C LYS A 62 27.83 -35.91 2.32
N GLY A 63 26.83 -35.18 1.84
CA GLY A 63 26.54 -34.97 0.42
C GLY A 63 25.52 -35.94 -0.17
N GLU A 64 24.88 -36.77 0.66
CA GLU A 64 23.96 -37.82 0.22
C GLU A 64 22.50 -37.46 0.57
N GLN A 65 21.57 -37.76 -0.33
CA GLN A 65 20.14 -37.55 -0.13
C GLN A 65 19.41 -38.88 0.01
N VAL A 66 19.15 -39.29 1.26
CA VAL A 66 18.51 -40.58 1.58
C VAL A 66 17.18 -40.34 2.30
N THR A 67 16.11 -40.92 1.75
CA THR A 67 14.77 -40.96 2.38
C THR A 67 14.67 -42.19 3.28
N GLY A 68 14.27 -42.01 4.54
CA GLY A 68 14.04 -43.09 5.48
C GLY A 68 12.76 -43.87 5.16
N VAL A 69 12.71 -45.14 5.57
CA VAL A 69 11.57 -46.04 5.32
C VAL A 69 10.28 -45.58 6.03
N ASN A 70 10.42 -44.91 7.18
CA ASN A 70 9.31 -44.41 7.98
C ASN A 70 9.00 -42.92 7.75
N ASP A 71 9.68 -42.27 6.79
CA ASP A 71 9.46 -40.84 6.54
C ASP A 71 8.10 -40.63 5.87
N SER A 72 7.20 -39.91 6.53
CA SER A 72 5.85 -39.67 6.02
C SER A 72 5.80 -38.49 5.05
N GLU A 73 6.78 -37.58 5.10
CA GLU A 73 6.91 -36.41 4.23
C GLU A 73 8.22 -36.46 3.41
N LEU A 74 8.10 -36.23 2.10
CA LEU A 74 9.24 -36.08 1.20
C LEU A 74 9.60 -34.59 1.15
N PHE A 75 10.75 -34.24 1.71
CA PHE A 75 11.15 -32.85 1.96
C PHE A 75 11.74 -32.18 0.71
N THR A 76 12.39 -32.92 -0.20
CA THR A 76 12.98 -32.34 -1.42
C THR A 76 12.37 -32.88 -2.71
N ARG A 77 12.55 -32.15 -3.81
CA ARG A 77 12.01 -32.56 -5.13
C ARG A 77 12.65 -33.87 -5.61
N ARG A 78 13.89 -34.12 -5.24
CA ARG A 78 14.62 -35.34 -5.60
C ARG A 78 14.00 -36.58 -4.98
N GLU A 79 13.58 -36.49 -3.71
CA GLU A 79 12.90 -37.60 -3.03
C GLU A 79 11.62 -38.01 -3.80
N MET A 80 10.82 -37.03 -4.23
CA MET A 80 9.61 -37.28 -5.05
C MET A 80 9.93 -37.86 -6.45
N GLN A 81 11.04 -37.48 -7.06
CA GLN A 81 11.43 -37.98 -8.38
C GLN A 81 11.84 -39.45 -8.36
N ILE A 82 12.33 -39.94 -7.21
CA ILE A 82 12.70 -41.34 -7.00
C ILE A 82 11.49 -42.13 -6.46
N ILE A 83 10.80 -41.58 -5.47
CA ILE A 83 9.71 -42.23 -4.74
C ILE A 83 8.39 -41.54 -5.08
N CYS A 84 7.46 -42.28 -5.70
CA CYS A 84 6.13 -41.76 -5.97
C CYS A 84 5.40 -41.46 -4.63
N PRO A 85 4.94 -40.23 -4.38
CA PRO A 85 4.13 -39.90 -3.22
C PRO A 85 2.70 -40.45 -3.36
N ASP A 86 2.08 -40.73 -2.21
CA ASP A 86 0.67 -41.12 -2.12
C ASP A 86 -0.25 -39.89 -2.23
N ILE A 87 0.23 -38.74 -1.74
CA ILE A 87 -0.48 -37.46 -1.79
C ILE A 87 0.43 -36.41 -2.41
N LEU A 88 -0.02 -35.84 -3.54
CA LEU A 88 0.65 -34.74 -4.23
C LEU A 88 -0.14 -33.44 -4.08
N ILE A 89 0.44 -32.45 -3.41
CA ILE A 89 -0.13 -31.10 -3.34
C ILE A 89 0.66 -30.21 -4.31
N THR A 90 -0.03 -29.75 -5.36
CA THR A 90 0.56 -28.98 -6.44
C THR A 90 -0.43 -27.96 -6.99
N ASN A 91 0.07 -26.92 -7.66
CA ASN A 91 -0.76 -26.02 -8.45
C ASN A 91 -0.83 -26.52 -9.91
N TYR A 92 -1.75 -25.95 -10.70
CA TYR A 92 -1.90 -26.32 -12.11
C TYR A 92 -0.64 -26.04 -12.95
N SER A 93 0.11 -24.97 -12.65
CA SER A 93 1.33 -24.61 -13.39
C SER A 93 2.47 -25.62 -13.20
N MET A 94 2.63 -26.13 -11.99
CA MET A 94 3.64 -27.13 -11.65
C MET A 94 3.20 -28.51 -12.13
N LEU A 95 1.90 -28.83 -12.08
CA LEU A 95 1.38 -30.04 -12.72
C LEU A 95 1.65 -30.05 -14.23
N GLU A 96 1.43 -28.93 -14.91
CA GLU A 96 1.78 -28.74 -16.33
C GLU A 96 3.26 -29.06 -16.57
N PHE A 97 4.18 -28.50 -15.77
CA PHE A 97 5.62 -28.81 -15.86
C PHE A 97 5.96 -30.28 -15.63
N MET A 98 5.41 -30.88 -14.58
CA MET A 98 5.67 -32.28 -14.24
C MET A 98 5.16 -33.23 -15.31
N LEU A 99 4.05 -32.87 -15.97
CA LEU A 99 3.54 -33.65 -17.09
C LEU A 99 4.51 -33.60 -18.26
N MET A 100 5.22 -32.49 -18.51
CA MET A 100 6.12 -32.32 -19.67
C MET A 100 7.48 -33.00 -19.53
N ARG A 101 8.13 -32.89 -18.37
CA ARG A 101 9.55 -33.27 -18.19
C ARG A 101 9.79 -34.78 -18.17
N SER A 102 11.00 -35.19 -18.57
CA SER A 102 11.42 -36.59 -18.51
C SER A 102 11.73 -37.06 -17.09
N ILE A 103 12.16 -36.16 -16.20
CA ILE A 103 12.63 -36.50 -14.85
C ILE A 103 11.50 -37.11 -14.00
N GLU A 104 10.26 -36.67 -14.18
CA GLU A 104 9.08 -37.19 -13.48
C GLU A 104 8.43 -38.42 -14.15
N GLN A 105 9.02 -39.02 -15.19
CA GLN A 105 8.39 -40.17 -15.88
C GLN A 105 8.22 -41.40 -14.96
N CYS A 106 9.16 -41.60 -14.02
CA CYS A 106 9.07 -42.70 -13.07
C CYS A 106 7.81 -42.59 -12.20
N PHE A 107 7.50 -41.37 -11.73
CA PHE A 107 6.29 -41.04 -10.96
C PHE A 107 5.02 -41.43 -11.73
N TRP A 108 4.91 -40.99 -12.99
CA TRP A 108 3.72 -41.25 -13.81
C TRP A 108 3.56 -42.74 -14.14
N ARG A 109 4.67 -43.44 -14.38
CA ARG A 109 4.68 -44.89 -14.65
C ARG A 109 4.24 -45.69 -13.43
N GLN A 110 4.74 -45.38 -12.24
CA GLN A 110 4.33 -46.06 -11.00
C GLN A 110 2.84 -45.85 -10.72
N THR A 111 2.36 -44.60 -10.82
CA THR A 111 0.94 -44.27 -10.64
C THR A 111 0.06 -45.03 -11.63
N ARG A 112 0.45 -45.08 -12.91
CA ARG A 112 -0.26 -45.85 -13.94
C ARG A 112 -0.32 -47.34 -13.60
N ASN A 113 0.81 -47.94 -13.22
CA ASN A 113 0.87 -49.37 -12.91
C ASN A 113 -0.03 -49.71 -11.72
N TRP A 114 -0.08 -48.85 -10.70
CA TRP A 114 -0.99 -49.00 -9.56
C TRP A 114 -2.46 -48.86 -9.97
N LEU A 115 -2.83 -47.86 -10.77
CA LEU A 115 -4.22 -47.69 -11.23
C LEU A 115 -4.73 -48.88 -12.05
N ASN A 116 -3.82 -49.54 -12.78
CA ASN A 116 -4.13 -50.70 -13.62
C ASN A 116 -4.04 -52.04 -12.89
N SER A 117 -3.52 -52.10 -11.66
CA SER A 117 -3.39 -53.36 -10.93
C SER A 117 -4.70 -53.90 -10.35
N SER A 118 -5.71 -53.04 -10.19
CA SER A 118 -7.06 -53.40 -9.76
C SER A 118 -8.08 -52.46 -10.37
N ASP A 119 -9.27 -52.98 -10.72
CA ASP A 119 -10.39 -52.17 -11.20
C ASP A 119 -10.93 -51.20 -10.13
N GLU A 120 -10.78 -51.54 -8.86
CA GLU A 120 -11.20 -50.71 -7.72
C GLU A 120 -10.29 -49.49 -7.49
N ASN A 121 -9.04 -49.53 -7.96
CA ASN A 121 -8.10 -48.43 -7.77
C ASN A 121 -8.56 -47.19 -8.54
N LYS A 122 -8.69 -46.08 -7.83
CA LYS A 122 -9.06 -44.76 -8.37
C LYS A 122 -8.10 -43.70 -7.86
N LEU A 123 -7.78 -42.74 -8.73
CA LEU A 123 -7.04 -41.54 -8.36
C LEU A 123 -8.03 -40.50 -7.83
N LEU A 124 -7.80 -40.01 -6.62
CA LEU A 124 -8.59 -38.92 -6.03
C LEU A 124 -7.98 -37.57 -6.45
N LEU A 125 -8.77 -36.75 -7.15
CA LEU A 125 -8.42 -35.39 -7.54
C LEU A 125 -9.28 -34.39 -6.76
N VAL A 126 -8.67 -33.65 -5.84
CA VAL A 126 -9.32 -32.57 -5.09
C VAL A 126 -8.94 -31.24 -5.73
N ILE A 127 -9.95 -30.50 -6.20
CA ILE A 127 -9.77 -29.15 -6.75
C ILE A 127 -10.39 -28.18 -5.77
N ASP A 128 -9.53 -27.37 -5.15
CA ASP A 128 -9.97 -26.32 -4.24
C ASP A 128 -10.36 -25.03 -4.97
N GLU A 129 -11.30 -24.28 -4.39
CA GLU A 129 -11.85 -23.04 -4.95
C GLU A 129 -12.28 -23.16 -6.42
N ALA A 130 -13.04 -24.22 -6.74
CA ALA A 130 -13.38 -24.57 -8.11
C ALA A 130 -13.99 -23.41 -8.91
N HIS A 131 -14.74 -22.49 -8.27
CA HIS A 131 -15.34 -21.31 -8.90
C HIS A 131 -14.34 -20.33 -9.54
N MET A 132 -13.07 -20.41 -9.17
CA MET A 132 -12.01 -19.59 -9.78
C MET A 132 -11.69 -20.01 -11.22
N TYR A 133 -11.95 -21.28 -11.57
CA TYR A 133 -11.62 -21.85 -12.88
C TYR A 133 -12.75 -21.65 -13.88
N ARG A 134 -12.92 -20.42 -14.39
CA ARG A 134 -14.03 -20.05 -15.30
C ARG A 134 -13.59 -19.49 -16.65
N GLY A 135 -14.49 -19.47 -17.62
CA GLY A 135 -14.24 -19.03 -18.99
C GLY A 135 -13.10 -19.79 -19.65
N ALA A 136 -12.26 -19.07 -20.41
CA ALA A 136 -11.05 -19.62 -20.99
C ALA A 136 -10.05 -20.10 -19.93
N SER A 137 -10.05 -19.50 -18.72
CA SER A 137 -9.20 -19.88 -17.58
C SER A 137 -9.70 -21.12 -16.80
N GLY A 138 -10.88 -21.65 -17.11
CA GLY A 138 -11.26 -23.01 -16.68
C GLY A 138 -11.14 -24.04 -17.81
N GLY A 139 -11.25 -23.59 -19.07
CA GLY A 139 -11.13 -24.45 -20.25
C GLY A 139 -9.79 -25.19 -20.34
N GLU A 140 -8.68 -24.55 -20.00
CA GLU A 140 -7.38 -25.23 -20.04
C GLU A 140 -7.06 -26.05 -18.80
N VAL A 141 -7.63 -25.73 -17.62
CA VAL A 141 -7.56 -26.69 -16.48
C VAL A 141 -8.29 -27.98 -16.85
N SER A 142 -9.44 -27.86 -17.52
CA SER A 142 -10.15 -29.02 -18.07
C SER A 142 -9.29 -29.82 -19.04
N LEU A 143 -8.63 -29.16 -20.00
CA LEU A 143 -7.72 -29.83 -20.94
C LEU A 143 -6.46 -30.41 -20.26
N LEU A 144 -5.94 -29.75 -19.22
CA LEU A 144 -4.84 -30.25 -18.38
C LEU A 144 -5.23 -31.54 -17.65
N ILE A 145 -6.44 -31.61 -17.08
CA ILE A 145 -6.97 -32.83 -16.43
C ILE A 145 -7.14 -33.95 -17.47
N ARG A 146 -7.64 -33.62 -18.67
CA ARG A 146 -7.71 -34.59 -19.78
C ARG A 146 -6.34 -35.11 -20.18
N ARG A 147 -5.32 -34.24 -20.21
CA ARG A 147 -3.93 -34.63 -20.44
C ARG A 147 -3.35 -35.48 -19.32
N LEU A 148 -3.71 -35.23 -18.07
CA LEU A 148 -3.33 -36.11 -16.96
C LEU A 148 -3.93 -37.51 -17.15
N MET A 149 -5.19 -37.62 -17.56
CA MET A 149 -5.82 -38.91 -17.88
C MET A 149 -5.12 -39.61 -19.05
N ASP A 150 -4.79 -38.88 -20.12
CA ASP A 150 -4.02 -39.39 -21.27
C ASP A 150 -2.62 -39.87 -20.85
N LYS A 151 -1.90 -39.06 -20.06
CA LYS A 151 -0.59 -39.40 -19.51
C LYS A 151 -0.64 -40.64 -18.62
N LEU A 152 -1.73 -40.86 -17.88
CA LEU A 152 -1.92 -42.06 -17.08
C LEU A 152 -2.50 -43.24 -17.89
N LYS A 153 -2.93 -43.02 -19.13
CA LYS A 153 -3.62 -44.01 -19.99
C LYS A 153 -4.90 -44.59 -19.34
N VAL A 154 -5.66 -43.76 -18.64
CA VAL A 154 -6.90 -44.16 -17.94
C VAL A 154 -8.12 -43.41 -18.46
N SER A 155 -9.31 -44.02 -18.32
CA SER A 155 -10.58 -43.33 -18.54
C SER A 155 -11.00 -42.52 -17.32
N ARG A 156 -12.07 -41.73 -17.49
CA ARG A 156 -12.63 -40.89 -16.42
C ARG A 156 -13.17 -41.69 -15.22
N ASP A 157 -13.46 -42.98 -15.38
CA ASP A 157 -13.96 -43.88 -14.32
C ASP A 157 -12.91 -44.19 -13.24
N LYS A 158 -11.62 -44.08 -13.61
CA LYS A 158 -10.48 -44.23 -12.71
C LYS A 158 -10.16 -42.96 -11.93
N LEU A 159 -10.91 -41.88 -12.13
CA LEU A 159 -10.73 -40.60 -11.45
C LEU A 159 -11.94 -40.30 -10.56
N GLN A 160 -11.71 -39.98 -9.30
CA GLN A 160 -12.73 -39.45 -8.40
C GLN A 160 -12.43 -37.99 -8.13
N CYS A 161 -13.38 -37.09 -8.42
CA CYS A 161 -13.16 -35.65 -8.26
C CYS A 161 -13.96 -35.10 -7.08
N ILE A 162 -13.29 -34.31 -6.23
CA ILE A 162 -13.94 -33.48 -5.21
C ILE A 162 -13.67 -32.03 -5.59
N LEU A 163 -14.73 -31.23 -5.74
CA LEU A 163 -14.64 -29.81 -6.06
C LEU A 163 -15.13 -29.04 -4.83
N THR A 164 -14.25 -28.31 -4.16
CA THR A 164 -14.63 -27.42 -3.06
C THR A 164 -14.82 -26.00 -3.58
N SER A 165 -15.85 -25.31 -3.11
CA SER A 165 -16.13 -23.92 -3.47
C SER A 165 -16.90 -23.23 -2.35
N ALA A 166 -16.48 -22.03 -1.99
CA ALA A 166 -17.19 -21.18 -1.02
C ALA A 166 -18.43 -20.50 -1.62
N SER A 167 -18.61 -20.57 -2.94
CA SER A 167 -19.50 -19.70 -3.73
C SER A 167 -20.40 -20.53 -4.64
N VAL A 168 -21.23 -21.39 -4.03
CA VAL A 168 -22.18 -22.25 -4.75
C VAL A 168 -23.57 -21.60 -4.79
N PRO A 169 -24.03 -21.07 -5.94
CA PRO A 169 -25.37 -20.50 -6.05
C PRO A 169 -26.47 -21.54 -5.75
N GLU A 170 -27.52 -21.11 -5.04
CA GLU A 170 -28.73 -21.89 -4.84
C GLU A 170 -29.63 -21.84 -6.07
N GLY A 171 -30.41 -22.90 -6.33
CA GLY A 171 -31.33 -22.97 -7.47
C GLY A 171 -30.68 -23.12 -8.86
N LYS A 172 -29.34 -23.26 -8.93
CA LYS A 172 -28.57 -23.34 -10.18
C LYS A 172 -27.85 -24.69 -10.40
N ASP A 173 -28.38 -25.76 -9.82
CA ASP A 173 -27.74 -27.09 -9.77
C ASP A 173 -27.42 -27.67 -11.16
N ALA A 174 -28.27 -27.43 -12.16
CA ALA A 174 -28.04 -27.87 -13.53
C ALA A 174 -26.81 -27.19 -14.16
N GLU A 175 -26.67 -25.88 -13.95
CA GLU A 175 -25.53 -25.11 -14.45
C GLU A 175 -24.24 -25.51 -13.73
N LEU A 176 -24.31 -25.74 -12.42
CA LEU A 176 -23.18 -26.22 -11.60
C LEU A 176 -22.73 -27.61 -12.00
N ARG A 177 -23.66 -28.53 -12.28
CA ARG A 177 -23.34 -29.86 -12.81
C ARG A 177 -22.67 -29.77 -14.18
N LYS A 178 -23.14 -28.88 -15.06
CA LYS A 178 -22.50 -28.63 -16.36
C LYS A 178 -21.08 -28.11 -16.20
N PHE A 179 -20.87 -27.17 -15.28
CA PHE A 179 -19.55 -26.65 -14.92
C PHE A 179 -18.63 -27.76 -14.39
N ALA A 180 -19.07 -28.54 -13.39
CA ALA A 180 -18.28 -29.61 -12.79
C ALA A 180 -17.92 -30.72 -13.78
N CYS A 181 -18.88 -31.13 -14.62
CA CYS A 181 -18.65 -32.09 -15.70
C CYS A 181 -17.58 -31.58 -16.68
N GLY A 182 -17.75 -30.36 -17.20
CA GLY A 182 -16.80 -29.82 -18.15
C GLY A 182 -15.41 -29.59 -17.53
N LEU A 183 -15.30 -29.14 -16.27
CA LEU A 183 -14.02 -28.88 -15.62
C LEU A 183 -13.25 -30.18 -15.42
N THR A 184 -13.94 -31.26 -15.09
CA THR A 184 -13.31 -32.58 -14.83
C THR A 184 -13.26 -33.50 -16.04
N GLY A 185 -13.65 -33.01 -17.22
CA GLY A 185 -13.64 -33.77 -18.46
C GLY A 185 -14.67 -34.91 -18.53
N GLN A 186 -15.73 -34.86 -17.73
CA GLN A 186 -16.81 -35.86 -17.70
C GLN A 186 -17.96 -35.48 -18.66
N ASP A 187 -18.54 -36.47 -19.32
CA ASP A 187 -19.72 -36.27 -20.18
C ASP A 187 -20.94 -35.87 -19.35
N LEU A 188 -21.67 -34.83 -19.78
CA LEU A 188 -22.86 -34.36 -19.06
C LEU A 188 -23.92 -35.45 -18.92
N ALA A 189 -24.12 -36.26 -19.96
CA ALA A 189 -25.09 -37.36 -19.98
C ALA A 189 -24.72 -38.51 -19.03
N LYS A 190 -23.43 -38.69 -18.72
CA LYS A 190 -22.91 -39.73 -17.81
C LYS A 190 -22.45 -39.17 -16.46
N GLY A 191 -22.58 -37.87 -16.24
CA GLY A 191 -22.07 -37.21 -15.04
C GLY A 191 -22.89 -37.59 -13.82
N ASN A 192 -22.26 -38.03 -12.73
CA ASN A 192 -22.91 -38.45 -11.48
C ASN A 192 -22.55 -37.53 -10.30
N PHE A 193 -22.28 -36.25 -10.57
CA PHE A 193 -21.93 -35.29 -9.52
C PHE A 193 -23.09 -35.07 -8.54
N SER A 194 -22.81 -35.26 -7.25
CA SER A 194 -23.66 -34.83 -6.15
C SER A 194 -23.20 -33.47 -5.63
N ILE A 195 -24.14 -32.55 -5.45
CA ILE A 195 -23.86 -31.24 -4.85
C ILE A 195 -24.20 -31.35 -3.37
N ILE A 196 -23.20 -31.15 -2.50
CA ILE A 196 -23.36 -31.19 -1.05
C ILE A 196 -23.28 -29.75 -0.53
N ARG A 197 -24.33 -29.29 0.14
CA ARG A 197 -24.42 -27.96 0.75
C ARG A 197 -24.47 -28.07 2.26
N GLY A 198 -24.01 -27.02 2.96
CA GLY A 198 -24.29 -26.87 4.38
C GLY A 198 -25.79 -26.73 4.62
N LYS A 199 -26.29 -27.26 5.74
CA LYS A 199 -27.68 -27.03 6.18
C LYS A 199 -27.70 -25.83 7.12
N THR A 200 -28.49 -24.82 6.79
CA THR A 200 -28.77 -23.71 7.70
C THR A 200 -29.78 -24.17 8.75
N GLU A 201 -29.51 -23.91 10.02
CA GLU A 201 -30.49 -24.13 11.10
C GLU A 201 -31.52 -23.00 11.06
N GLU A 202 -32.80 -23.34 10.88
CA GLU A 202 -33.89 -22.37 10.97
C GLU A 202 -34.17 -22.06 12.44
N ILE A 203 -34.08 -20.78 12.80
CA ILE A 203 -34.40 -20.30 14.15
C ILE A 203 -35.86 -19.87 14.16
N ASN A 204 -36.68 -20.60 14.92
CA ASN A 204 -38.11 -20.36 15.04
C ASN A 204 -38.41 -19.32 16.13
N GLY A 205 -38.79 -18.11 15.73
CA GLY A 205 -39.26 -17.04 16.64
C GLY A 205 -39.14 -15.66 15.99
N ASN A 206 -40.27 -14.96 15.82
CA ASN A 206 -40.36 -13.72 15.03
C ASN A 206 -41.03 -12.55 15.78
N LYS A 207 -40.85 -12.47 17.10
CA LYS A 207 -41.39 -11.35 17.88
C LYS A 207 -40.36 -10.22 18.01
N ARG A 208 -40.77 -9.03 17.60
CA ARG A 208 -40.01 -7.78 17.77
C ARG A 208 -39.93 -7.38 19.24
N GLY A 209 -38.92 -6.57 19.58
CA GLY A 209 -38.79 -5.99 20.91
C GLY A 209 -39.80 -4.88 21.15
N ASN A 210 -40.21 -4.72 22.41
CA ASN A 210 -41.12 -3.67 22.86
C ASN A 210 -40.36 -2.52 23.54
N ALA A 211 -41.08 -1.48 23.97
CA ALA A 211 -40.47 -0.32 24.64
C ALA A 211 -39.80 -0.68 25.99
N THR A 212 -40.32 -1.68 26.70
CA THR A 212 -39.77 -2.19 27.95
C THR A 212 -38.41 -2.84 27.73
N ASP A 213 -38.25 -3.62 26.66
CA ASP A 213 -36.97 -4.24 26.29
C ASP A 213 -35.89 -3.18 26.04
N VAL A 214 -36.24 -2.06 25.40
CA VAL A 214 -35.32 -0.93 25.16
C VAL A 214 -34.90 -0.29 26.48
N GLU A 215 -35.83 -0.08 27.41
CA GLU A 215 -35.51 0.49 28.73
C GLU A 215 -34.59 -0.42 29.53
N ILE A 216 -34.82 -1.74 29.50
CA ILE A 216 -33.96 -2.72 30.18
C ILE A 216 -32.55 -2.73 29.57
N LEU A 217 -32.44 -2.86 28.24
CA LEU A 217 -31.15 -2.93 27.57
C LEU A 217 -30.33 -1.63 27.71
N THR A 218 -30.99 -0.47 27.73
CA THR A 218 -30.30 0.83 27.84
C THR A 218 -29.81 1.17 29.25
N LYS A 219 -30.27 0.43 30.29
CA LYS A 219 -29.71 0.49 31.65
C LYS A 219 -28.32 -0.15 31.75
N LEU A 220 -27.98 -1.06 30.83
CA LEU A 220 -26.69 -1.75 30.82
C LEU A 220 -25.57 -0.83 30.32
N ASP A 221 -24.38 -1.06 30.88
CA ASP A 221 -23.16 -0.36 30.50
C ASP A 221 -22.36 -1.18 29.48
N TYR A 222 -22.21 -0.62 28.28
CA TYR A 222 -21.49 -1.27 27.18
C TYR A 222 -20.01 -1.54 27.50
N GLU A 223 -19.33 -0.62 28.18
CA GLU A 223 -17.90 -0.75 28.48
C GLU A 223 -17.68 -1.89 29.48
N LYS A 224 -18.56 -2.01 30.49
CA LYS A 224 -18.51 -3.10 31.47
C LYS A 224 -18.81 -4.47 30.87
N LEU A 225 -19.65 -4.53 29.83
CA LEU A 225 -19.89 -5.76 29.08
C LEU A 225 -18.66 -6.23 28.29
N GLN A 226 -17.71 -5.34 28.00
CA GLN A 226 -16.43 -5.64 27.36
C GLN A 226 -15.27 -5.74 28.37
N GLY A 227 -15.58 -5.64 29.66
CA GLY A 227 -14.64 -5.59 30.77
C GLY A 227 -14.21 -6.96 31.31
N SER A 228 -13.90 -7.01 32.60
CA SER A 228 -13.56 -8.24 33.32
C SER A 228 -14.79 -9.16 33.45
N ALA A 229 -14.56 -10.45 33.76
CA ALA A 229 -15.67 -11.38 33.98
C ALA A 229 -16.61 -10.93 35.13
N GLU A 230 -16.07 -10.22 36.12
CA GLU A 230 -16.81 -9.66 37.25
C GLU A 230 -17.68 -8.47 36.82
N GLU A 231 -17.14 -7.61 35.95
CA GLU A 231 -17.88 -6.48 35.37
C GLU A 231 -19.04 -6.98 34.51
N VAL A 232 -18.79 -7.99 33.67
CA VAL A 232 -19.83 -8.65 32.87
C VAL A 232 -20.90 -9.28 33.78
N GLN A 233 -20.50 -9.99 34.83
CA GLN A 233 -21.43 -10.60 35.78
C GLN A 233 -22.38 -9.56 36.40
N SER A 234 -21.86 -8.42 36.83
CA SER A 234 -22.67 -7.33 37.41
C SER A 234 -23.75 -6.82 36.46
N GLN A 235 -23.46 -6.77 35.16
CA GLN A 235 -24.41 -6.33 34.14
C GLN A 235 -25.47 -7.41 33.87
N LEU A 236 -25.11 -8.68 33.98
CA LEU A 236 -26.04 -9.79 33.79
C LEU A 236 -27.01 -9.95 34.93
N GLU A 237 -26.61 -9.67 36.17
CA GLU A 237 -27.51 -9.66 37.32
C GLU A 237 -28.64 -8.62 37.17
N ILE A 238 -28.35 -7.46 36.56
CA ILE A 238 -29.37 -6.46 36.21
C ILE A 238 -30.33 -7.04 35.15
N LEU A 239 -29.77 -7.69 34.12
CA LEU A 239 -30.55 -8.26 33.02
C LEU A 239 -31.45 -9.42 33.48
N THR A 240 -30.96 -10.32 34.34
CA THR A 240 -31.73 -11.48 34.84
C THR A 240 -32.87 -11.04 35.74
N GLN A 241 -32.64 -10.04 36.61
CA GLN A 241 -33.68 -9.47 37.48
C GLN A 241 -34.81 -8.81 36.68
N GLU A 242 -34.48 -8.03 35.65
CA GLU A 242 -35.48 -7.28 34.88
C GLU A 242 -36.24 -8.16 33.87
N LEU A 243 -35.61 -9.22 33.33
CA LEU A 243 -36.23 -10.15 32.37
C LEU A 243 -36.84 -11.41 33.00
N ASN A 244 -36.80 -11.55 34.34
CA ASN A 244 -37.24 -12.74 35.07
C ASN A 244 -36.56 -14.05 34.60
N TRP A 245 -35.25 -14.01 34.33
CA TRP A 245 -34.48 -15.21 34.05
C TRP A 245 -34.05 -15.90 35.35
N GLU A 246 -33.80 -17.21 35.33
CA GLU A 246 -33.31 -17.96 36.50
C GLU A 246 -31.94 -17.44 36.96
N GLU A 247 -31.55 -17.64 38.22
CA GLU A 247 -30.23 -17.21 38.69
C GLU A 247 -29.08 -17.83 37.87
N VAL A 248 -27.99 -17.08 37.71
CA VAL A 248 -26.83 -17.49 36.91
C VAL A 248 -26.17 -18.71 37.55
N ASN A 249 -26.34 -19.87 36.92
CA ASN A 249 -25.72 -21.13 37.36
C ASN A 249 -24.63 -21.56 36.39
N GLY A 250 -23.38 -21.65 36.86
CA GLY A 250 -22.24 -22.17 36.09
C GLY A 250 -21.51 -21.09 35.26
N ASN A 251 -21.05 -21.45 34.06
CA ASN A 251 -20.30 -20.53 33.20
C ASN A 251 -21.22 -19.45 32.63
N ILE A 252 -20.91 -18.19 32.95
CA ILE A 252 -21.67 -16.99 32.55
C ILE A 252 -21.95 -16.97 31.04
N TYR A 253 -20.98 -17.33 30.20
CA TYR A 253 -21.11 -17.27 28.74
C TYR A 253 -22.04 -18.37 28.18
N GLU A 254 -22.06 -19.54 28.83
CA GLU A 254 -22.97 -20.66 28.49
C GLU A 254 -24.39 -20.32 28.92
N TYR A 255 -24.55 -19.80 30.13
CA TYR A 255 -25.85 -19.32 30.63
C TYR A 255 -26.46 -18.24 29.72
N LEU A 256 -25.63 -17.29 29.26
CA LEU A 256 -26.04 -16.27 28.28
C LEU A 256 -26.53 -16.89 26.97
N TYR A 257 -25.83 -17.90 26.46
CA TYR A 257 -26.18 -18.58 25.22
C TYR A 257 -27.56 -19.25 25.30
N ASP A 258 -27.83 -19.95 26.39
CA ASP A 258 -29.07 -20.71 26.58
C ASP A 258 -30.31 -19.83 26.78
N ASN A 259 -30.14 -18.62 27.33
CA ASN A 259 -31.22 -17.65 27.53
C ASN A 259 -31.44 -16.74 26.32
N LEU A 260 -30.37 -16.18 25.74
CA LEU A 260 -30.47 -15.29 24.57
C LEU A 260 -30.98 -16.01 23.33
N SER A 261 -30.69 -17.32 23.17
CA SER A 261 -31.25 -18.14 22.10
C SER A 261 -32.78 -18.29 22.16
N LYS A 262 -33.43 -17.85 23.25
CA LYS A 262 -34.89 -17.83 23.41
C LYS A 262 -35.45 -16.41 23.47
N TYR A 263 -34.59 -15.39 23.53
CA TYR A 263 -34.98 -14.00 23.72
C TYR A 263 -35.45 -13.38 22.38
N PRO A 264 -36.72 -12.93 22.24
CA PRO A 264 -37.26 -12.58 20.93
C PRO A 264 -36.51 -11.47 20.16
N PRO A 265 -36.07 -10.36 20.80
CA PRO A 265 -35.26 -9.36 20.11
C PRO A 265 -33.95 -9.93 19.53
N MET A 266 -33.32 -10.89 20.23
CA MET A 266 -32.12 -11.57 19.75
C MET A 266 -32.42 -12.46 18.53
N LEU A 267 -33.55 -13.19 18.55
CA LEU A 267 -33.95 -14.02 17.42
C LEU A 267 -34.23 -13.19 16.16
N GLU A 268 -34.89 -12.04 16.32
CA GLU A 268 -35.12 -11.12 15.21
C GLU A 268 -33.82 -10.50 14.70
N LEU A 269 -32.88 -10.16 15.59
CA LEU A 269 -31.53 -9.70 15.20
C LEU A 269 -30.79 -10.77 14.37
N ILE A 270 -30.77 -12.02 14.84
CA ILE A 270 -30.14 -13.13 14.11
C ILE A 270 -30.80 -13.28 12.73
N ARG A 271 -32.13 -13.23 12.65
CA ARG A 271 -32.88 -13.36 11.40
C ARG A 271 -32.53 -12.26 10.39
N LEU A 272 -32.47 -11.00 10.83
CA LEU A 272 -32.15 -9.84 9.98
C LEU A 272 -30.70 -9.88 9.47
N CYS A 273 -29.77 -10.38 10.27
CA CYS A 273 -28.35 -10.46 9.92
C CYS A 273 -27.95 -11.76 9.19
N SER A 274 -28.84 -12.76 9.14
CA SER A 274 -28.54 -14.05 8.54
C SER A 274 -28.60 -13.98 7.00
N GLY A 275 -27.43 -13.98 6.35
CA GLY A 275 -27.31 -14.05 4.89
C GLY A 275 -27.52 -12.73 4.16
N GLN A 276 -27.72 -11.62 4.87
CA GLN A 276 -27.94 -10.29 4.31
C GLN A 276 -27.01 -9.26 4.95
N ALA A 277 -26.64 -8.23 4.18
CA ALA A 277 -26.01 -7.03 4.71
C ALA A 277 -27.08 -5.97 4.93
N VAL A 278 -27.26 -5.54 6.18
CA VAL A 278 -28.25 -4.54 6.58
C VAL A 278 -27.57 -3.41 7.32
N GLU A 279 -27.97 -2.18 7.03
CA GLU A 279 -27.49 -0.99 7.72
C GLU A 279 -27.88 -1.02 9.21
N PHE A 280 -26.96 -0.68 10.10
CA PHE A 280 -27.16 -0.77 11.56
C PHE A 280 -28.40 -0.02 12.06
N SER A 281 -28.61 1.19 11.58
CA SER A 281 -29.79 2.03 11.88
C SER A 281 -31.11 1.36 11.48
N LYS A 282 -31.13 0.65 10.34
CA LYS A 282 -32.29 -0.12 9.86
C LYS A 282 -32.52 -1.38 10.68
N ILE A 283 -31.45 -2.04 11.15
CA ILE A 283 -31.56 -3.18 12.07
C ILE A 283 -32.26 -2.72 13.36
N ALA A 284 -31.79 -1.63 13.96
CA ALA A 284 -32.36 -1.07 15.19
C ALA A 284 -33.86 -0.72 15.03
N ALA A 285 -34.22 -0.04 13.94
CA ALA A 285 -35.60 0.33 13.64
C ALA A 285 -36.54 -0.87 13.40
N ASN A 286 -36.00 -1.98 12.85
CA ASN A 286 -36.78 -3.19 12.61
C ASN A 286 -36.98 -4.04 13.87
N ILE A 287 -35.99 -4.08 14.77
CA ILE A 287 -36.08 -4.82 16.03
C ILE A 287 -37.00 -4.11 17.03
N PHE A 288 -36.86 -2.78 17.17
CA PHE A 288 -37.60 -1.97 18.15
C PHE A 288 -38.49 -0.93 17.44
N VAL A 289 -39.77 -1.29 17.23
CA VAL A 289 -40.73 -0.45 16.51
C VAL A 289 -41.47 0.48 17.47
N GLY A 290 -41.62 1.75 17.10
CA GLY A 290 -42.38 2.74 17.88
C GLY A 290 -41.59 3.44 18.99
N THR A 291 -40.26 3.27 19.02
CA THR A 291 -39.34 3.94 19.95
C THR A 291 -38.46 4.97 19.25
N ASN A 292 -37.82 5.86 20.02
CA ASN A 292 -36.85 6.81 19.50
C ASN A 292 -35.63 6.07 18.90
N GLN A 293 -35.20 6.47 17.70
CA GLN A 293 -34.11 5.85 16.94
C GLN A 293 -32.81 5.73 17.74
N THR A 294 -32.39 6.78 18.47
CA THR A 294 -31.14 6.76 19.24
C THR A 294 -31.19 5.75 20.39
N LYS A 295 -32.35 5.60 21.04
CA LYS A 295 -32.53 4.59 22.09
C LYS A 295 -32.55 3.18 21.52
N ALA A 296 -33.19 2.98 20.37
CA ALA A 296 -33.20 1.71 19.66
C ALA A 296 -31.79 1.29 19.25
N GLU A 297 -30.99 2.20 18.69
CA GLU A 297 -29.59 1.96 18.32
C GLU A 297 -28.74 1.54 19.52
N LYS A 298 -28.85 2.25 20.65
CA LYS A 298 -28.14 1.88 21.89
C LYS A 298 -28.57 0.49 22.40
N ALA A 299 -29.88 0.19 22.39
CA ALA A 299 -30.37 -1.13 22.78
C ALA A 299 -29.86 -2.24 21.84
N THR A 300 -29.81 -1.99 20.52
CA THR A 300 -29.27 -2.92 19.54
C THR A 300 -27.76 -3.13 19.71
N GLU A 301 -27.00 -2.09 20.04
CA GLU A 301 -25.56 -2.19 20.34
C GLU A 301 -25.29 -3.12 21.53
N ILE A 302 -26.05 -2.93 22.63
CA ILE A 302 -25.99 -3.81 23.81
C ILE A 302 -26.38 -5.24 23.44
N LEU A 303 -27.43 -5.42 22.64
CA LEU A 303 -27.89 -6.74 22.20
C LEU A 303 -26.83 -7.46 21.33
N LEU A 304 -26.17 -6.74 20.42
CA LEU A 304 -25.03 -7.27 19.65
C LEU A 304 -23.90 -7.70 20.59
N SER A 305 -23.52 -6.84 21.54
CA SER A 305 -22.50 -7.13 22.54
C SER A 305 -22.80 -8.44 23.29
N LEU A 306 -24.01 -8.56 23.84
CA LEU A 306 -24.49 -9.75 24.54
C LEU A 306 -24.47 -11.02 23.67
N GLY A 307 -24.94 -10.92 22.42
CA GLY A 307 -24.92 -12.04 21.47
C GLY A 307 -23.52 -12.50 21.08
N THR A 308 -22.55 -11.59 21.08
CA THR A 308 -21.15 -11.89 20.74
C THR A 308 -20.36 -12.46 21.92
N LEU A 309 -20.78 -12.17 23.16
CA LEU A 309 -20.23 -12.75 24.40
C LEU A 309 -20.75 -14.17 24.65
N ALA A 310 -22.02 -14.43 24.32
CA ALA A 310 -22.70 -15.70 24.54
C ALA A 310 -22.02 -16.85 23.78
N LYS A 311 -21.56 -17.89 24.51
CA LYS A 311 -20.83 -19.04 23.95
C LYS A 311 -21.42 -20.35 24.46
N SER A 312 -21.67 -21.29 23.56
CA SER A 312 -22.06 -22.65 23.93
C SER A 312 -20.93 -23.43 24.62
N LYS A 313 -21.25 -24.60 25.18
CA LYS A 313 -20.29 -25.59 25.73
C LYS A 313 -19.18 -26.00 24.75
N HIS A 314 -19.44 -25.92 23.45
CA HIS A 314 -18.44 -26.20 22.40
C HIS A 314 -17.74 -24.94 21.89
N ASN A 315 -17.82 -23.83 22.64
CA ASN A 315 -17.20 -22.54 22.33
C ASN A 315 -17.73 -21.87 21.03
N LYS A 316 -18.92 -22.26 20.56
CA LYS A 316 -19.64 -21.59 19.45
C LYS A 316 -20.31 -20.32 19.98
N VAL A 317 -19.94 -19.16 19.43
CA VAL A 317 -20.59 -17.87 19.72
C VAL A 317 -22.00 -17.84 19.14
N LEU A 318 -22.97 -17.24 19.86
CA LEU A 318 -24.37 -17.15 19.44
C LEU A 318 -24.54 -16.29 18.19
N LEU A 319 -23.97 -15.08 18.20
CA LEU A 319 -24.06 -14.13 17.10
C LEU A 319 -22.66 -13.65 16.64
N PRO A 320 -21.90 -14.50 15.91
CA PRO A 320 -20.62 -14.09 15.35
C PRO A 320 -20.87 -13.00 14.30
N SER A 321 -20.44 -11.78 14.61
CA SER A 321 -20.81 -10.60 13.84
C SER A 321 -19.66 -10.08 12.96
N ARG A 322 -19.98 -9.72 11.73
CA ARG A 322 -19.07 -9.01 10.81
C ARG A 322 -19.57 -7.59 10.59
N VAL A 323 -18.79 -6.60 11.00
CA VAL A 323 -19.11 -5.19 10.80
C VAL A 323 -18.34 -4.69 9.59
N HIS A 324 -19.09 -4.28 8.57
CA HIS A 324 -18.55 -3.75 7.32
C HIS A 324 -18.59 -2.22 7.37
N LEU A 325 -17.42 -1.59 7.44
CA LEU A 325 -17.26 -0.13 7.53
C LEU A 325 -16.69 0.40 6.21
N LEU A 326 -17.43 1.25 5.52
CA LEU A 326 -16.99 1.88 4.28
C LEU A 326 -16.64 3.35 4.54
N PHE A 327 -15.41 3.74 4.24
CA PHE A 327 -14.93 5.11 4.38
C PHE A 327 -14.61 5.69 3.02
N LYS A 328 -15.06 6.93 2.78
CA LYS A 328 -14.72 7.68 1.58
C LYS A 328 -14.03 8.98 1.96
N GLY A 329 -12.93 9.30 1.26
CA GLY A 329 -12.28 10.60 1.40
C GLY A 329 -13.14 11.73 0.83
N LEU A 330 -12.81 12.98 1.15
CA LEU A 330 -13.46 14.12 0.51
C LEU A 330 -13.01 14.23 -0.95
N ASN A 331 -13.96 14.36 -1.86
CA ASN A 331 -13.73 14.51 -3.32
C ASN A 331 -13.41 15.97 -3.71
N GLY A 332 -13.39 16.86 -2.72
CA GLY A 332 -13.29 18.30 -2.88
C GLY A 332 -14.37 18.99 -2.05
N ILE A 333 -14.23 20.29 -1.87
CA ILE A 333 -15.28 21.12 -1.29
C ILE A 333 -15.71 22.09 -2.37
N PHE A 334 -17.00 22.14 -2.65
CA PHE A 334 -17.57 22.96 -3.71
C PHE A 334 -18.53 23.97 -3.09
N ALA A 335 -18.51 25.22 -3.53
CA ALA A 335 -19.37 26.25 -2.96
C ALA A 335 -20.16 26.98 -4.04
N CYS A 336 -21.42 27.25 -3.71
CA CYS A 336 -22.26 28.17 -4.44
C CYS A 336 -21.72 29.59 -4.32
N LEU A 337 -21.51 30.26 -5.44
CA LEU A 337 -20.97 31.63 -5.47
C LEU A 337 -22.03 32.70 -5.20
N ASN A 338 -23.29 32.37 -4.92
CA ASN A 338 -24.32 33.37 -4.63
C ASN A 338 -24.35 33.70 -3.12
N PRO A 339 -23.93 34.92 -2.70
CA PRO A 339 -23.96 35.33 -1.29
C PRO A 339 -25.38 35.48 -0.73
N ASN A 340 -26.40 35.57 -1.57
CA ASN A 340 -27.82 35.67 -1.20
C ASN A 340 -28.56 34.33 -1.27
N CYS A 341 -27.84 33.21 -1.41
CA CYS A 341 -28.42 31.88 -1.30
C CYS A 341 -29.13 31.73 0.06
N LYS A 342 -30.28 31.05 0.11
CA LYS A 342 -31.01 30.79 1.37
C LYS A 342 -30.16 30.05 2.40
N CYS A 343 -29.26 29.20 1.92
CA CYS A 343 -28.27 28.47 2.72
C CYS A 343 -26.90 29.16 2.70
N SER A 344 -26.83 30.50 2.76
CA SER A 344 -25.55 31.22 2.76
C SER A 344 -24.86 31.16 4.13
N HIS A 345 -23.53 31.12 4.10
CA HIS A 345 -22.67 31.16 5.27
C HIS A 345 -21.71 32.35 5.17
N GLU A 346 -21.55 33.10 6.26
CA GLU A 346 -20.61 34.22 6.35
C GLU A 346 -19.63 34.01 7.50
N VAL A 347 -18.33 33.95 7.18
CA VAL A 347 -17.25 33.78 8.16
C VAL A 347 -16.06 34.63 7.73
N MET A 348 -15.48 35.41 8.65
CA MET A 348 -14.29 36.25 8.41
C MET A 348 -14.43 37.19 7.19
N GLY A 349 -15.64 37.71 6.94
CA GLY A 349 -15.95 38.59 5.82
C GLY A 349 -16.07 37.90 4.45
N ILE A 350 -16.02 36.57 4.38
CA ILE A 350 -16.31 35.79 3.18
C ILE A 350 -17.74 35.25 3.30
N LYS A 351 -18.60 35.63 2.35
CA LYS A 351 -19.99 35.16 2.27
C LYS A 351 -20.18 34.30 1.02
N LEU A 352 -20.49 33.02 1.22
CA LEU A 352 -20.74 32.03 0.15
C LEU A 352 -22.14 31.42 0.35
N GLY A 353 -22.67 30.81 -0.71
CA GLY A 353 -23.92 30.05 -0.63
C GLY A 353 -23.73 28.68 0.01
N ASN A 354 -24.57 27.71 -0.39
CA ASN A 354 -24.46 26.33 0.09
C ASN A 354 -23.12 25.67 -0.30
N ILE A 355 -22.65 24.74 0.54
CA ILE A 355 -21.40 24.00 0.38
C ILE A 355 -21.71 22.52 0.12
N TYR A 356 -20.97 21.90 -0.81
CA TYR A 356 -21.16 20.53 -1.26
C TYR A 356 -19.86 19.73 -1.19
N GLU A 357 -19.96 18.43 -0.91
CA GLU A 357 -18.83 17.48 -0.88
C GLU A 357 -18.58 16.80 -2.24
N ASN A 358 -19.54 16.93 -3.16
CA ASN A 358 -19.46 16.39 -4.51
C ASN A 358 -19.67 17.51 -5.53
N LEU A 359 -19.19 17.30 -6.76
CA LEU A 359 -19.35 18.27 -7.83
C LEU A 359 -20.84 18.42 -8.19
N HIS A 360 -21.34 19.64 -8.03
CA HIS A 360 -22.58 20.13 -8.63
C HIS A 360 -22.21 21.25 -9.60
N PHE A 361 -22.82 21.31 -10.78
CA PHE A 361 -22.57 22.42 -11.72
C PHE A 361 -23.37 23.68 -11.36
N THR A 362 -24.56 23.49 -10.78
CA THR A 362 -25.46 24.54 -10.33
C THR A 362 -26.05 24.19 -8.98
N CYS A 363 -26.33 25.22 -8.18
CA CYS A 363 -26.93 25.09 -6.86
C CYS A 363 -28.43 24.76 -7.01
N PRO A 364 -28.95 23.64 -6.45
CA PRO A 364 -30.37 23.30 -6.52
C PRO A 364 -31.30 24.36 -5.91
N GLU A 365 -30.83 25.10 -4.91
CA GLU A 365 -31.63 26.10 -4.18
C GLU A 365 -31.79 27.45 -4.90
N CYS A 366 -30.79 27.87 -5.67
CA CYS A 366 -30.79 29.22 -6.26
C CYS A 366 -30.32 29.28 -7.73
N GLY A 367 -29.94 28.16 -8.34
CA GLY A 367 -29.49 28.07 -9.73
C GLY A 367 -28.10 28.64 -10.02
N ALA A 368 -27.44 29.25 -9.04
CA ALA A 368 -26.10 29.83 -9.19
C ALA A 368 -25.03 28.77 -9.46
N ARG A 369 -23.91 29.18 -10.07
CA ARG A 369 -22.77 28.31 -10.34
C ARG A 369 -22.09 27.88 -9.04
N VAL A 370 -21.61 26.64 -9.06
CA VAL A 370 -20.87 26.03 -7.97
C VAL A 370 -19.48 25.71 -8.48
N PHE A 371 -18.44 26.08 -7.73
CA PHE A 371 -17.04 25.86 -8.10
C PHE A 371 -16.28 25.16 -6.97
N GLU A 372 -15.21 24.44 -7.31
CA GLU A 372 -14.30 23.84 -6.32
C GLU A 372 -13.55 24.96 -5.57
N LEU A 373 -13.54 24.86 -4.24
CA LEU A 373 -12.72 25.69 -3.38
C LEU A 373 -11.37 25.02 -3.17
N ILE A 374 -10.32 25.82 -3.21
CA ILE A 374 -8.96 25.45 -2.82
C ILE A 374 -8.44 26.46 -1.80
N CYS A 375 -7.40 26.13 -1.05
CA CYS A 375 -6.87 27.02 -0.02
C CYS A 375 -5.35 27.14 -0.05
N ASP A 376 -4.80 28.27 0.40
CA ASP A 376 -3.38 28.31 0.80
C ASP A 376 -3.27 27.54 2.10
N ARG A 377 -2.64 26.36 2.05
CA ARG A 377 -2.53 25.44 3.18
C ARG A 377 -1.92 26.10 4.43
N ARG A 378 -1.10 27.16 4.27
CA ARG A 378 -0.40 27.86 5.36
C ARG A 378 -1.29 28.79 6.16
N CYS A 379 -2.04 29.66 5.48
CA CYS A 379 -2.88 30.66 6.15
C CYS A 379 -4.37 30.33 6.11
N GLY A 380 -4.79 29.31 5.36
CA GLY A 380 -6.18 28.86 5.26
C GLY A 380 -7.07 29.72 4.36
N THR A 381 -6.54 30.73 3.68
CA THR A 381 -7.36 31.59 2.80
C THR A 381 -7.89 30.82 1.61
N LEU A 382 -9.13 31.12 1.21
CA LEU A 382 -9.86 30.42 0.15
C LEU A 382 -9.66 31.05 -1.24
N PHE A 383 -9.68 30.21 -2.25
CA PHE A 383 -9.65 30.54 -3.67
C PHE A 383 -10.68 29.70 -4.41
N ILE A 384 -11.18 30.25 -5.51
CA ILE A 384 -12.01 29.55 -6.49
C ILE A 384 -11.08 28.92 -7.53
N ARG A 385 -11.25 27.62 -7.77
CA ARG A 385 -10.61 26.90 -8.87
C ARG A 385 -11.56 26.87 -10.06
N ALA A 386 -11.08 27.34 -11.21
CA ALA A 386 -11.84 27.35 -12.46
C ALA A 386 -10.91 27.11 -13.66
N TYR A 387 -11.50 26.95 -14.84
CA TYR A 387 -10.79 26.75 -16.10
C TYR A 387 -11.24 27.77 -17.14
N LYS A 388 -10.30 28.30 -17.91
CA LYS A 388 -10.52 29.21 -19.04
C LYS A 388 -10.02 28.54 -20.31
N ASP A 389 -10.73 28.70 -21.42
CA ASP A 389 -10.32 28.17 -22.73
C ASP A 389 -9.98 29.32 -23.66
N SER A 390 -8.72 29.41 -24.09
CA SER A 390 -8.19 30.47 -24.96
C SER A 390 -8.71 30.41 -26.40
N SER A 391 -9.38 29.32 -26.79
CA SER A 391 -9.86 29.11 -28.16
C SER A 391 -11.22 29.75 -28.47
N TYR A 392 -12.00 30.12 -27.46
CA TYR A 392 -13.34 30.72 -27.64
C TYR A 392 -13.31 32.24 -27.52
N SER A 393 -14.13 32.93 -28.32
CA SER A 393 -14.26 34.39 -28.31
C SER A 393 -14.82 34.98 -27.01
N CYS A 394 -15.36 34.13 -26.11
CA CYS A 394 -15.78 34.51 -24.77
C CYS A 394 -14.69 34.14 -23.76
N ASP A 395 -13.59 34.89 -23.82
CA ASP A 395 -12.39 34.73 -22.99
C ASP A 395 -12.67 34.76 -21.47
N ASP A 396 -13.84 35.24 -21.04
CA ASP A 396 -14.12 35.53 -19.63
C ASP A 396 -15.03 34.50 -18.94
N PHE A 397 -15.50 33.47 -19.65
CA PHE A 397 -16.33 32.43 -19.04
C PHE A 397 -15.49 31.41 -18.25
N LEU A 398 -15.86 31.18 -16.98
CA LEU A 398 -15.18 30.23 -16.10
C LEU A 398 -15.88 28.87 -16.07
N TRP A 399 -15.15 27.83 -16.46
CA TRP A 399 -15.61 26.44 -16.38
C TRP A 399 -15.28 25.82 -15.02
N GLN A 400 -16.18 24.97 -14.52
CA GLN A 400 -16.04 24.30 -13.21
C GLN A 400 -15.04 23.14 -13.22
N GLU A 401 -14.86 22.50 -14.38
CA GLU A 401 -13.98 21.33 -14.55
C GLU A 401 -13.26 21.37 -15.91
N GLN A 402 -12.17 20.61 -15.99
CA GLN A 402 -11.46 20.36 -17.25
C GLN A 402 -12.24 19.34 -18.07
N SER A 403 -13.10 19.82 -18.98
CA SER A 403 -13.87 18.96 -19.89
C SER A 403 -13.06 18.61 -21.15
N LYS A 404 -13.32 17.44 -21.73
CA LYS A 404 -12.81 17.04 -23.07
C LYS A 404 -13.33 17.95 -24.20
N LEU A 405 -14.33 18.78 -23.92
CA LEU A 405 -14.89 19.75 -24.87
C LEU A 405 -14.05 21.03 -25.00
N LEU A 406 -13.08 21.23 -24.11
CA LEU A 406 -12.20 22.42 -24.12
C LEU A 406 -10.98 22.13 -24.99
N TYR A 407 -10.59 23.08 -25.84
CA TYR A 407 -9.45 22.92 -26.76
C TYR A 407 -8.11 23.13 -26.05
N GLU A 408 -7.96 24.29 -25.37
CA GLU A 408 -6.75 24.63 -24.61
C GLU A 408 -7.13 25.13 -23.20
N PRO A 409 -7.73 24.27 -22.36
CA PRO A 409 -8.14 24.68 -21.03
C PRO A 409 -6.92 24.99 -20.14
N MET A 410 -6.84 26.23 -19.68
CA MET A 410 -5.90 26.66 -18.65
C MET A 410 -6.61 26.82 -17.30
N GLU A 411 -6.04 26.22 -16.26
CA GLU A 411 -6.53 26.37 -14.89
C GLU A 411 -6.23 27.79 -14.37
N ILE A 412 -7.20 28.40 -13.68
CA ILE A 412 -7.09 29.72 -13.03
C ILE A 412 -7.54 29.66 -11.57
N HIS A 413 -6.78 30.32 -10.70
CA HIS A 413 -7.07 30.41 -9.27
C HIS A 413 -7.43 31.85 -8.89
N LEU A 414 -8.66 32.06 -8.45
CA LEU A 414 -9.19 33.37 -8.07
C LEU A 414 -9.25 33.49 -6.56
N TRP A 415 -8.57 34.47 -5.98
CA TRP A 415 -8.61 34.66 -4.52
C TRP A 415 -9.91 35.37 -4.11
N ILE A 416 -10.63 34.82 -3.14
CA ILE A 416 -11.87 35.42 -2.64
C ILE A 416 -11.52 36.55 -1.66
N ALA A 417 -11.87 37.78 -2.01
CA ALA A 417 -11.53 38.96 -1.22
C ALA A 417 -12.53 39.13 -0.06
N PRO A 418 -12.09 39.07 1.22
CA PRO A 418 -13.02 39.25 2.34
C PRO A 418 -13.49 40.71 2.45
N LYS A 419 -14.77 40.90 2.77
CA LYS A 419 -15.39 42.21 2.97
C LYS A 419 -14.77 42.94 4.17
N GLY A 420 -14.51 44.24 4.04
CA GLY A 420 -13.98 45.09 5.12
C GLY A 420 -12.47 44.99 5.39
N ARG A 421 -11.75 44.06 4.73
CA ARG A 421 -10.30 43.94 4.86
C ARG A 421 -9.57 44.97 3.99
N THR A 422 -8.93 45.96 4.60
CA THR A 422 -8.18 47.03 3.90
C THR A 422 -6.66 46.95 4.07
N ASP A 423 -6.18 46.01 4.88
CA ASP A 423 -4.76 45.70 5.11
C ASP A 423 -4.22 44.65 4.12
N ILE A 424 -5.08 44.18 3.20
CA ILE A 424 -4.73 43.37 2.05
C ILE A 424 -3.65 44.12 1.25
N PHE A 425 -2.44 43.56 1.16
CA PHE A 425 -1.30 44.21 0.50
C PHE A 425 -0.94 45.64 1.02
N LYS A 426 -1.18 46.00 2.28
CA LYS A 426 -0.57 47.19 2.88
C LYS A 426 0.86 46.91 3.36
N ASN A 427 1.84 47.40 2.58
CA ASN A 427 2.95 48.27 3.02
C ASN A 427 4.04 48.28 1.95
N ASN A 428 4.05 49.33 1.12
CA ASN A 428 5.21 49.92 0.42
C ASN A 428 6.41 49.00 0.11
N VAL A 429 6.19 47.81 -0.44
CA VAL A 429 7.27 47.03 -1.08
C VAL A 429 7.40 47.58 -2.48
N LYS A 430 8.62 47.96 -2.85
CA LYS A 430 9.05 48.38 -4.19
C LYS A 430 8.15 47.79 -5.28
N LYS A 431 7.51 48.67 -6.06
CA LYS A 431 6.89 48.37 -7.35
C LYS A 431 7.82 47.44 -8.15
N SER A 432 7.57 46.13 -8.28
CA SER A 432 8.19 45.41 -9.43
C SER A 432 7.59 44.07 -9.88
N LYS A 433 6.91 43.21 -9.09
CA LYS A 433 6.31 41.97 -9.65
C LYS A 433 4.87 41.63 -9.22
N ALA A 434 4.56 41.44 -7.93
CA ALA A 434 3.24 40.93 -7.52
C ALA A 434 2.04 41.89 -7.77
N LYS A 435 2.24 43.21 -7.65
CA LYS A 435 1.23 44.23 -7.99
C LYS A 435 1.06 44.43 -9.51
N ARG A 436 2.05 44.06 -10.34
CA ARG A 436 1.95 44.14 -11.81
C ARG A 436 1.22 42.95 -12.42
N ASN A 437 1.15 41.83 -11.71
CA ASN A 437 0.66 40.55 -12.25
C ASN A 437 -0.68 40.11 -11.64
N SER A 438 -1.42 41.01 -10.98
CA SER A 438 -2.77 40.71 -10.47
C SER A 438 -3.65 41.94 -10.34
N GLN A 439 -4.95 41.80 -10.57
CA GLN A 439 -5.95 42.87 -10.46
C GLN A 439 -7.18 42.39 -9.68
N PHE A 440 -8.04 43.31 -9.24
CA PHE A 440 -9.35 42.97 -8.70
C PHE A 440 -10.35 42.75 -9.84
N GLY A 441 -11.39 41.98 -9.56
CA GLY A 441 -12.49 41.75 -10.48
C GLY A 441 -13.66 41.08 -9.77
N TYR A 442 -14.69 40.73 -10.53
CA TYR A 442 -15.97 40.25 -10.03
C TYR A 442 -16.43 39.03 -10.83
N VAL A 443 -16.84 37.97 -10.12
CA VAL A 443 -17.45 36.79 -10.75
C VAL A 443 -18.96 36.90 -10.60
N ASP A 444 -19.70 36.85 -11.70
CA ASP A 444 -21.15 36.73 -11.65
C ASP A 444 -21.53 35.34 -11.13
N SER A 445 -22.22 35.30 -10.00
CA SER A 445 -22.62 34.06 -9.34
C SER A 445 -23.56 33.19 -10.18
N ARG A 446 -24.34 33.76 -11.10
CA ARG A 446 -25.30 33.02 -11.93
C ARG A 446 -24.68 32.50 -13.22
N THR A 447 -23.94 33.33 -13.93
CA THR A 447 -23.37 32.93 -15.23
C THR A 447 -22.02 32.24 -15.09
N GLY A 448 -21.19 32.68 -14.13
CA GLY A 448 -19.78 32.28 -14.02
C GLY A 448 -18.83 33.11 -14.89
N ILE A 449 -19.28 34.24 -15.44
CA ILE A 449 -18.43 35.15 -16.21
C ILE A 449 -17.59 36.00 -15.26
N LEU A 450 -16.30 36.17 -15.61
CA LEU A 450 -15.33 36.98 -14.90
C LEU A 450 -15.26 38.39 -15.49
N PHE A 451 -15.53 39.40 -14.67
CA PHE A 451 -15.37 40.81 -15.04
C PHE A 451 -14.13 41.39 -14.36
N SER A 452 -13.36 42.19 -15.11
CA SER A 452 -12.12 42.82 -14.63
C SER A 452 -12.27 44.29 -14.26
N ASP A 453 -13.48 44.86 -14.35
CA ASP A 453 -13.75 46.25 -13.99
C ASP A 453 -14.42 46.39 -12.61
N ASP A 454 -14.32 47.58 -12.02
CA ASP A 454 -14.80 47.85 -10.65
C ASP A 454 -16.31 48.18 -10.57
N LYS A 455 -17.07 48.00 -11.66
CA LYS A 455 -18.47 48.46 -11.76
C LYS A 455 -19.44 47.70 -10.85
N TYR A 456 -19.07 46.52 -10.39
CA TYR A 456 -19.96 45.59 -9.69
C TYR A 456 -19.70 45.53 -8.17
N GLU A 457 -18.99 46.51 -7.60
CA GLU A 457 -18.59 46.52 -6.18
C GLU A 457 -19.78 46.44 -5.19
N ASP A 458 -20.90 47.06 -5.54
CA ASP A 458 -22.11 47.12 -4.71
C ASP A 458 -23.20 46.10 -5.09
N ASP A 459 -22.96 45.24 -6.10
CA ASP A 459 -23.94 44.24 -6.54
C ASP A 459 -23.77 42.90 -5.80
N ASN A 460 -24.78 42.55 -5.00
CA ASN A 460 -24.77 41.33 -4.19
C ASN A 460 -24.86 40.02 -5.01
N ASN A 461 -25.05 40.08 -6.33
CA ASN A 461 -24.96 38.90 -7.21
C ASN A 461 -23.53 38.55 -7.63
N PHE A 462 -22.55 39.40 -7.31
CA PHE A 462 -21.16 39.22 -7.70
C PHE A 462 -20.27 38.88 -6.50
N ILE A 463 -19.25 38.07 -6.73
CA ILE A 463 -18.18 37.84 -5.76
C ILE A 463 -16.94 38.62 -6.18
N LYS A 464 -16.45 39.47 -5.27
CA LYS A 464 -15.19 40.18 -5.42
C LYS A 464 -14.01 39.21 -5.31
N VAL A 465 -13.21 39.13 -6.35
CA VAL A 465 -12.03 38.27 -6.44
C VAL A 465 -10.78 39.04 -6.85
N ARG A 466 -9.61 38.45 -6.60
CA ARG A 466 -8.36 38.90 -7.21
C ARG A 466 -7.92 37.90 -8.27
N ILE A 467 -7.56 38.42 -9.44
CA ILE A 467 -7.26 37.67 -10.66
C ILE A 467 -5.74 37.71 -10.92
N PRO A 468 -5.06 36.56 -11.09
CA PRO A 468 -3.69 36.51 -11.57
C PRO A 468 -3.61 36.76 -13.09
N LEU A 469 -2.70 37.63 -13.53
CA LEU A 469 -2.56 38.06 -14.93
C LEU A 469 -1.50 37.27 -15.72
N THR A 470 -0.56 36.62 -15.04
CA THR A 470 0.53 35.87 -15.68
C THR A 470 0.42 34.39 -15.33
N PRO A 471 0.52 33.48 -16.32
CA PRO A 471 0.55 32.06 -16.05
C PRO A 471 1.87 31.69 -15.34
N ASN A 472 1.81 30.68 -14.48
CA ASN A 472 2.98 30.07 -13.88
C ASN A 472 3.38 28.87 -14.74
N GLU A 473 4.55 28.94 -15.39
CA GLU A 473 5.06 27.90 -16.29
C GLU A 473 5.20 26.53 -15.60
N THR A 474 5.57 26.51 -14.31
CA THR A 474 5.77 25.27 -13.56
C THR A 474 4.45 24.57 -13.21
N MET A 475 3.39 25.34 -12.96
CA MET A 475 2.07 24.80 -12.59
C MET A 475 1.10 24.74 -13.77
N THR A 476 1.51 25.22 -14.95
CA THR A 476 0.68 25.34 -16.15
C THR A 476 -0.71 25.96 -15.85
N ALA A 477 -0.74 26.99 -14.99
CA ALA A 477 -1.96 27.59 -14.47
C ALA A 477 -1.77 29.08 -14.16
N TYR A 478 -2.84 29.87 -14.25
CA TYR A 478 -2.90 31.24 -13.76
C TYR A 478 -3.06 31.23 -12.24
N THR A 479 -1.96 31.44 -11.51
CA THR A 479 -1.91 31.29 -10.05
C THR A 479 -1.00 32.32 -9.39
N PHE A 480 -1.08 32.42 -8.06
CA PHE A 480 -0.28 33.34 -7.27
C PHE A 480 1.02 32.68 -6.80
N THR A 481 2.17 33.32 -7.05
CA THR A 481 3.45 32.92 -6.44
C THR A 481 3.56 33.36 -4.99
N THR A 482 2.99 34.51 -4.64
CA THR A 482 2.95 35.07 -3.28
C THR A 482 1.51 35.23 -2.82
N CYS A 483 1.21 34.80 -1.59
CA CYS A 483 -0.16 34.68 -1.14
C CYS A 483 -0.77 36.07 -0.92
N PRO A 484 -1.92 36.39 -1.53
CA PRO A 484 -2.53 37.72 -1.41
C PRO A 484 -3.01 38.05 0.01
N ASN A 485 -3.25 37.02 0.84
CA ASN A 485 -3.73 37.16 2.21
C ASN A 485 -2.58 37.41 3.21
N CYS A 486 -1.58 36.51 3.22
CA CYS A 486 -0.51 36.51 4.23
C CYS A 486 0.84 37.05 3.75
N GLY A 487 1.03 37.25 2.44
CA GLY A 487 2.26 37.80 1.85
C GLY A 487 3.44 36.83 1.82
N ARG A 488 3.27 35.56 2.18
CA ARG A 488 4.33 34.54 2.11
C ARG A 488 4.55 34.06 0.67
N ASP A 489 5.80 34.07 0.22
CA ASP A 489 6.23 33.58 -1.09
C ASP A 489 6.07 32.06 -1.24
N LYS A 490 6.18 31.54 -2.47
CA LYS A 490 6.00 30.11 -2.81
C LYS A 490 4.66 29.56 -2.32
N THR A 491 3.59 30.25 -2.68
CA THR A 491 2.21 29.88 -2.32
C THR A 491 1.86 28.52 -2.91
N LYS A 492 1.36 27.62 -2.07
CA LYS A 492 0.91 26.30 -2.48
C LYS A 492 -0.58 26.19 -2.20
N LEU A 493 -1.36 26.37 -3.26
CA LEU A 493 -2.79 26.16 -3.21
C LEU A 493 -3.05 24.65 -3.23
N THR A 494 -3.85 24.19 -2.29
CA THR A 494 -4.22 22.79 -2.14
C THR A 494 -5.73 22.66 -2.14
N SER A 495 -6.23 21.66 -2.86
CA SER A 495 -7.62 21.23 -2.76
C SER A 495 -7.86 20.56 -1.42
N PHE A 496 -9.12 20.57 -0.98
CA PHE A 496 -9.62 19.82 0.17
C PHE A 496 -9.78 18.32 -0.10
N ARG A 497 -9.47 17.88 -1.33
CA ARG A 497 -9.44 16.46 -1.69
C ARG A 497 -8.53 15.67 -0.77
N THR A 498 -9.05 14.59 -0.23
CA THR A 498 -8.25 13.62 0.53
C THR A 498 -7.30 12.89 -0.43
N ARG A 499 -5.99 12.90 -0.13
CA ARG A 499 -4.94 12.31 -0.98
C ARG A 499 -3.98 11.46 -0.18
N GLY A 500 -3.32 10.52 -0.86
CA GLY A 500 -2.30 9.65 -0.28
C GLY A 500 -2.87 8.51 0.56
N ASN A 501 -1.99 7.82 1.29
CA ASN A 501 -2.34 6.63 2.08
C ASN A 501 -2.48 6.93 3.58
N GLU A 502 -2.11 8.12 4.04
CA GLU A 502 -2.17 8.50 5.46
C GLU A 502 -3.58 8.43 6.07
N PRO A 503 -4.66 8.87 5.40
CA PRO A 503 -6.02 8.74 5.95
C PRO A 503 -6.40 7.28 6.20
N PHE A 504 -6.06 6.39 5.26
CA PHE A 504 -6.29 4.96 5.42
C PHE A 504 -5.40 4.36 6.52
N ALA A 505 -4.14 4.81 6.63
CA ALA A 505 -3.24 4.41 7.71
C ALA A 505 -3.85 4.76 9.08
N ASN A 506 -4.43 5.94 9.25
CA ASN A 506 -5.07 6.36 10.49
C ASN A 506 -6.29 5.50 10.83
N ILE A 507 -7.14 5.19 9.84
CA ILE A 507 -8.30 4.30 10.05
C ILE A 507 -7.84 2.89 10.47
N VAL A 508 -6.80 2.37 9.82
CA VAL A 508 -6.24 1.05 10.16
C VAL A 508 -5.58 1.06 11.54
N THR A 509 -4.89 2.14 11.91
CA THR A 509 -4.32 2.33 13.25
C THR A 509 -5.41 2.30 14.32
N GLU A 510 -6.53 3.01 14.12
CA GLU A 510 -7.68 2.94 15.02
C GLU A 510 -8.31 1.54 15.05
N GLN A 511 -8.41 0.88 13.89
CA GLN A 511 -8.87 -0.51 13.79
C GLN A 511 -7.94 -1.47 14.54
N LEU A 512 -6.63 -1.20 14.61
CA LEU A 512 -5.68 -1.99 15.40
C LEU A 512 -5.89 -1.76 16.90
N TRP A 513 -5.99 -0.50 17.34
CA TRP A 513 -6.02 -0.17 18.76
C TRP A 513 -7.34 -0.50 19.46
N THR A 514 -8.46 -0.42 18.73
CA THR A 514 -9.80 -0.78 19.22
C THR A 514 -10.01 -2.28 19.44
N GLN A 515 -9.13 -3.14 18.91
CA GLN A 515 -9.22 -4.59 19.14
C GLN A 515 -8.98 -4.96 20.61
N PRO A 516 -9.63 -6.02 21.12
CA PRO A 516 -9.29 -6.60 22.41
C PRO A 516 -7.86 -7.16 22.40
N ALA A 517 -7.19 -7.12 23.56
CA ALA A 517 -5.87 -7.73 23.75
C ALA A 517 -5.94 -9.25 23.56
N ARG A 518 -5.02 -9.83 22.78
CA ARG A 518 -4.89 -11.30 22.67
C ARG A 518 -3.94 -11.85 23.72
N ASP A 519 -2.79 -11.22 23.87
CA ASP A 519 -1.79 -11.54 24.87
C ASP A 519 -1.15 -10.24 25.35
N LYS A 520 -1.33 -9.92 26.64
CA LYS A 520 -0.81 -8.68 27.23
C LYS A 520 0.72 -8.62 27.26
N ASN A 521 1.40 -9.75 27.18
CA ASN A 521 2.87 -9.82 27.23
C ASN A 521 3.52 -9.59 25.85
N GLN A 522 2.75 -9.68 24.77
CA GLN A 522 3.26 -9.45 23.42
C GLN A 522 3.26 -7.97 23.05
N LYS A 523 4.16 -7.59 22.11
CA LYS A 523 4.15 -6.26 21.49
C LYS A 523 2.74 -5.95 20.98
N ASN A 524 2.26 -4.74 21.26
CA ASN A 524 0.93 -4.29 20.86
C ASN A 524 -0.21 -5.22 21.30
N GLN A 525 0.01 -5.99 22.37
CA GLN A 525 -0.94 -6.94 22.96
C GLN A 525 -1.38 -8.06 22.00
N GLY A 526 -0.54 -8.40 21.01
CA GLY A 526 -0.83 -9.42 19.99
C GLY A 526 -1.94 -9.02 19.00
N LYS A 527 -2.29 -7.73 18.92
CA LYS A 527 -3.31 -7.21 18.00
C LYS A 527 -2.76 -7.24 16.56
N LYS A 528 -3.60 -7.61 15.59
CA LYS A 528 -3.18 -7.82 14.19
C LYS A 528 -4.20 -7.31 13.19
N VAL A 529 -3.74 -6.74 12.08
CA VAL A 529 -4.60 -6.35 10.94
C VAL A 529 -4.03 -6.90 9.63
N LEU A 530 -4.89 -7.53 8.82
CA LEU A 530 -4.53 -7.94 7.46
C LEU A 530 -5.06 -6.93 6.46
N LEU A 531 -4.17 -6.35 5.64
CA LEU A 531 -4.55 -5.38 4.62
C LEU A 531 -4.52 -6.01 3.23
N PHE A 532 -5.51 -5.68 2.39
CA PHE A 532 -5.55 -6.07 1.00
C PHE A 532 -5.51 -4.86 0.07
N SER A 533 -4.74 -5.02 -1.01
CA SER A 533 -4.78 -4.14 -2.17
C SER A 533 -4.74 -4.96 -3.46
N ASP A 534 -5.29 -4.41 -4.54
CA ASP A 534 -5.36 -5.13 -5.83
C ASP A 534 -4.06 -5.07 -6.66
N SER A 535 -3.14 -4.15 -6.34
CA SER A 535 -1.84 -4.06 -7.00
C SER A 535 -0.73 -4.36 -6.01
N ARG A 536 0.27 -5.13 -6.48
CA ARG A 536 1.50 -5.40 -5.73
C ARG A 536 2.28 -4.12 -5.41
N GLN A 537 2.34 -3.13 -6.32
CA GLN A 537 2.94 -1.83 -6.02
C GLN A 537 2.15 -1.04 -4.99
N ARG A 538 0.80 -1.11 -5.05
CA ARG A 538 -0.05 -0.50 -4.02
C ARG A 538 0.21 -1.14 -2.65
N ALA A 539 0.34 -2.46 -2.56
CA ALA A 539 0.65 -3.17 -1.31
C ALA A 539 2.02 -2.75 -0.74
N ALA A 540 3.06 -2.69 -1.58
CA ALA A 540 4.41 -2.31 -1.19
C ALA A 540 4.46 -0.84 -0.71
N THR A 541 3.87 0.07 -1.49
CA THR A 541 3.76 1.49 -1.15
C THR A 541 3.00 1.69 0.16
N LEU A 542 1.88 0.97 0.32
CA LEU A 542 1.06 1.02 1.52
C LEU A 542 1.85 0.55 2.76
N ALA A 543 2.62 -0.54 2.68
CA ALA A 543 3.42 -1.03 3.80
C ALA A 543 4.48 0.00 4.26
N ARG A 544 5.14 0.64 3.30
CA ARG A 544 6.11 1.71 3.57
C ARG A 544 5.42 2.93 4.19
N ASP A 545 4.36 3.42 3.57
CA ASP A 545 3.67 4.64 3.99
C ASP A 545 3.04 4.49 5.39
N LEU A 546 2.50 3.31 5.74
CA LEU A 546 2.00 3.02 7.09
C LEU A 546 3.12 3.01 8.12
N THR A 547 4.28 2.45 7.78
CA THR A 547 5.47 2.49 8.65
C THR A 547 5.89 3.94 8.90
N ILE A 548 5.98 4.76 7.84
CA ILE A 548 6.33 6.19 7.94
C ILE A 548 5.32 6.98 8.77
N ALA A 549 4.02 6.71 8.61
CA ALA A 549 2.96 7.37 9.38
C ALA A 549 3.05 6.99 10.87
N SER A 550 3.16 5.69 11.17
CA SER A 550 3.29 5.21 12.55
C SER A 550 4.55 5.72 13.24
N ASP A 551 5.70 5.68 12.56
CA ASP A 551 6.96 6.19 13.10
C ASP A 551 6.90 7.71 13.29
N GLY A 552 6.20 8.42 12.40
CA GLY A 552 5.96 9.85 12.53
C GLY A 552 5.22 10.23 13.82
N ASP A 553 4.21 9.44 14.20
CA ASP A 553 3.39 9.71 15.38
C ASP A 553 4.01 9.25 16.68
N ALA A 554 4.54 8.02 16.72
CA ALA A 554 5.31 7.53 17.85
C ALA A 554 6.55 8.40 18.07
N GLY A 555 7.19 8.83 16.98
CA GLY A 555 8.37 9.67 17.00
C GLY A 555 8.10 11.08 17.54
N ARG A 556 6.95 11.67 17.20
CA ARG A 556 6.52 12.95 17.79
C ARG A 556 6.37 12.87 19.29
N GLN A 557 5.73 11.81 19.80
CA GLN A 557 5.58 11.57 21.24
C GLN A 557 6.94 11.36 21.90
N ALA A 558 7.79 10.50 21.32
CA ALA A 558 9.08 10.16 21.88
C ALA A 558 10.05 11.36 21.92
N ILE A 559 10.08 12.18 20.86
CA ILE A 559 10.90 13.40 20.82
C ILE A 559 10.41 14.41 21.87
N PHE A 560 9.09 14.58 22.02
CA PHE A 560 8.56 15.52 23.02
C PHE A 560 8.84 15.05 24.46
N LEU A 561 8.68 13.76 24.75
CA LEU A 561 9.08 13.18 26.04
C LEU A 561 10.59 13.31 26.28
N ALA A 562 11.41 13.13 25.25
CA ALA A 562 12.85 13.32 25.36
C ALA A 562 13.19 14.77 25.71
N ALA A 563 12.48 15.75 25.14
CA ALA A 563 12.62 17.15 25.54
C ALA A 563 12.22 17.38 27.01
N LYS A 564 11.12 16.79 27.46
CA LYS A 564 10.70 16.83 28.88
C LYS A 564 11.73 16.24 29.83
N LEU A 565 12.28 15.07 29.52
CA LEU A 565 13.35 14.45 30.32
C LEU A 565 14.59 15.34 30.43
N LEU A 566 14.91 16.08 29.37
CA LEU A 566 16.01 17.05 29.37
C LEU A 566 15.68 18.29 30.21
N GLU A 567 14.46 18.81 30.11
CA GLU A 567 14.01 19.94 30.94
C GLU A 567 13.95 19.58 32.43
N ASP A 568 13.47 18.39 32.79
CA ASP A 568 13.45 17.91 34.17
C ASP A 568 14.85 17.79 34.77
N LYS A 569 15.86 17.52 33.92
CA LYS A 569 17.24 17.34 34.34
C LYS A 569 18.05 18.64 34.40
N TYR A 570 17.93 19.49 33.38
CA TYR A 570 18.79 20.68 33.21
C TYR A 570 18.05 22.00 33.48
N GLY A 571 16.73 21.96 33.64
CA GLY A 571 15.87 23.13 33.70
C GLY A 571 15.22 23.43 32.34
N LYS A 572 14.04 24.06 32.41
CA LYS A 572 13.24 24.41 31.23
C LYS A 572 13.99 25.41 30.35
N GLY A 573 14.25 25.04 29.08
CA GLY A 573 14.99 25.89 28.13
C GLY A 573 16.52 25.85 28.25
N ASN A 574 17.07 25.02 29.14
CA ASN A 574 18.52 24.96 29.41
C ASN A 574 19.22 23.77 28.73
N ALA A 575 18.49 22.93 28.01
CA ALA A 575 19.06 21.76 27.35
C ALA A 575 19.23 21.99 25.84
N SER A 576 20.44 21.75 25.33
CA SER A 576 20.71 21.80 23.90
C SER A 576 19.95 20.70 23.15
N ILE A 577 19.43 21.04 21.97
CA ILE A 577 18.78 20.09 21.05
C ILE A 577 19.74 18.98 20.58
N LYS A 578 21.07 19.16 20.67
CA LYS A 578 22.06 18.11 20.37
C LYS A 578 21.90 16.88 21.28
N LEU A 579 21.40 17.06 22.50
CA LEU A 579 21.20 15.97 23.46
C LEU A 579 19.92 15.16 23.19
N LEU A 580 19.04 15.67 22.33
CA LEU A 580 17.69 15.15 22.13
C LEU A 580 17.68 13.71 21.62
N TYR A 581 18.64 13.33 20.76
CA TYR A 581 18.76 11.95 20.27
C TYR A 581 19.05 10.95 21.39
N TYR A 582 19.93 11.31 22.32
CA TYR A 582 20.33 10.43 23.41
C TYR A 582 19.24 10.31 24.48
N ALA A 583 18.49 11.38 24.71
CA ALA A 583 17.26 11.33 25.50
C ALA A 583 16.16 10.52 24.79
N PHE A 584 16.06 10.62 23.46
CA PHE A 584 15.16 9.80 22.64
C PHE A 584 15.46 8.31 22.79
N LEU A 585 16.73 7.88 22.76
CA LEU A 585 17.11 6.47 23.02
C LEU A 585 16.60 5.96 24.38
N LYS A 586 16.64 6.80 25.42
CA LYS A 586 16.05 6.46 26.73
C LYS A 586 14.55 6.22 26.62
N VAL A 587 13.82 7.16 26.02
CA VAL A 587 12.35 7.05 25.88
C VAL A 587 11.97 5.79 25.08
N VAL A 588 12.71 5.52 24.00
CA VAL A 588 12.49 4.33 23.16
C VAL A 588 12.74 3.05 23.94
N TYR A 589 13.83 2.99 24.72
CA TYR A 589 14.16 1.85 25.58
C TYR A 589 13.09 1.62 26.65
N ASP A 590 12.69 2.67 27.38
CA ASP A 590 11.71 2.58 28.47
C ASP A 590 10.31 2.16 27.98
N ASN A 591 9.95 2.49 26.73
CA ASN A 591 8.65 2.14 26.13
C ASN A 591 8.69 0.87 25.26
N ASN A 592 9.85 0.23 25.09
CA ASN A 592 10.04 -0.95 24.23
C ASN A 592 9.52 -0.76 22.79
N VAL A 593 9.88 0.37 22.16
CA VAL A 593 9.45 0.74 20.80
C VAL A 593 10.60 0.54 19.81
N SER A 594 10.30 0.23 18.55
CA SER A 594 11.31 0.17 17.46
C SER A 594 11.03 1.27 16.45
N PHE A 595 12.05 1.82 15.79
CA PHE A 595 11.88 2.86 14.76
C PHE A 595 12.63 2.49 13.48
N PHE A 596 12.23 3.13 12.38
CA PHE A 596 12.92 3.14 11.09
C PHE A 596 12.81 1.82 10.31
N TYR A 597 13.35 1.83 9.09
CA TYR A 597 13.34 0.69 8.17
C TYR A 597 14.60 0.67 7.29
N GLY A 598 14.87 -0.45 6.63
CA GLY A 598 16.09 -0.62 5.82
C GLY A 598 17.36 -0.58 6.68
N ASP A 599 18.46 -0.15 6.06
CA ASP A 599 19.81 -0.17 6.66
C ASP A 599 19.92 0.74 7.91
N GLU A 600 19.14 1.83 7.95
CA GLU A 600 19.05 2.75 9.09
C GLU A 600 18.45 2.09 10.34
N LYS A 601 17.58 1.09 10.17
CA LYS A 601 17.00 0.33 11.29
C LYS A 601 18.06 -0.50 12.01
N ASP A 602 18.96 -1.12 11.27
CA ASP A 602 20.02 -1.96 11.84
C ASP A 602 21.04 -1.10 12.59
N THR A 603 21.38 0.07 12.04
CA THR A 603 22.19 1.09 12.71
C THR A 603 21.54 1.53 14.03
N PHE A 604 20.24 1.88 13.99
CA PHE A 604 19.50 2.29 15.18
C PHE A 604 19.43 1.19 16.25
N LYS A 605 19.15 -0.06 15.85
CA LYS A 605 19.15 -1.22 16.76
C LYS A 605 20.50 -1.40 17.46
N SER A 606 21.60 -1.31 16.70
CA SER A 606 22.95 -1.39 17.26
C SER A 606 23.20 -0.29 18.30
N GLN A 607 22.79 0.94 18.01
CA GLN A 607 22.91 2.07 18.94
C GLN A 607 22.03 1.92 20.19
N LEU A 608 20.79 1.42 20.04
CA LEU A 608 19.89 1.13 21.16
C LEU A 608 20.45 -0.01 22.04
N HIS A 609 21.08 -1.03 21.44
CA HIS A 609 21.74 -2.10 22.18
C HIS A 609 22.92 -1.57 23.01
N LYS A 610 23.79 -0.74 22.42
CA LYS A 610 24.87 -0.07 23.15
C LYS A 610 24.33 0.80 24.29
N TYR A 611 23.23 1.52 24.05
CA TYR A 611 22.56 2.31 25.07
C TYR A 611 22.12 1.43 26.25
N HIS A 612 21.44 0.31 25.96
CA HIS A 612 20.99 -0.64 26.98
C HIS A 612 22.17 -1.17 27.82
N GLU A 613 23.23 -1.63 27.18
CA GLU A 613 24.42 -2.20 27.84
C GLU A 613 25.10 -1.17 28.77
N LEU A 614 25.31 0.06 28.29
CA LEU A 614 26.10 1.07 29.00
C LEU A 614 25.28 1.91 29.98
N TYR A 615 23.99 2.12 29.70
CA TYR A 615 23.17 3.13 30.38
C TYR A 615 21.79 2.66 30.83
N GLY A 616 21.31 1.48 30.40
CA GLY A 616 19.94 1.00 30.71
C GLY A 616 19.62 0.85 32.20
N HIS A 617 20.63 0.63 33.04
CA HIS A 617 20.50 0.55 34.50
C HIS A 617 20.42 1.92 35.19
N ARG A 618 20.66 3.02 34.48
CA ARG A 618 20.72 4.36 35.07
C ARG A 618 19.37 5.06 34.95
N THR A 619 18.87 5.55 36.08
CA THR A 619 17.63 6.36 36.13
C THR A 619 17.81 7.73 35.47
N SER A 620 18.98 8.37 35.63
CA SER A 620 19.30 9.66 35.01
C SER A 620 20.70 9.67 34.35
N PRO A 621 20.81 9.26 33.08
CA PRO A 621 22.08 9.17 32.37
C PRO A 621 22.73 10.54 32.09
N ARG A 622 24.07 10.63 32.04
CA ARG A 622 24.77 11.85 31.58
C ARG A 622 24.76 11.89 30.04
N TYR A 623 23.89 12.69 29.46
CA TYR A 623 23.68 12.73 28.00
C TYR A 623 24.85 13.34 27.21
N HIS A 624 25.61 14.28 27.80
CA HIS A 624 26.69 14.99 27.12
C HIS A 624 27.82 14.08 26.59
N SER A 625 28.11 12.96 27.27
CA SER A 625 29.18 12.02 26.91
C SER A 625 28.72 10.86 26.02
N MET A 626 27.44 10.82 25.62
CA MET A 626 26.90 9.68 24.87
C MET A 626 27.27 9.70 23.39
N GLY A 627 27.59 10.87 22.83
CA GLY A 627 27.98 10.97 21.42
C GLY A 627 29.25 10.20 21.10
N ASP A 628 30.25 10.26 21.98
CA ASP A 628 31.54 9.60 21.78
C ASP A 628 31.46 8.07 21.89
N THR A 629 30.45 7.55 22.58
CA THR A 629 30.28 6.11 22.87
C THR A 629 29.27 5.43 21.96
N ILE A 630 28.11 6.06 21.75
CA ILE A 630 27.02 5.50 20.92
C ILE A 630 27.24 5.84 19.45
N GLY A 631 27.71 7.05 19.16
CA GLY A 631 27.90 7.59 17.80
C GLY A 631 26.86 8.66 17.41
N ASN A 632 26.90 9.04 16.14
CA ASN A 632 26.02 10.06 15.57
C ASN A 632 24.60 9.52 15.31
N PRO A 633 23.56 10.38 15.38
CA PRO A 633 22.20 9.99 15.07
C PRO A 633 22.04 9.49 13.62
N PRO A 634 21.17 8.49 13.38
CA PRO A 634 20.80 8.06 12.03
C PRO A 634 20.16 9.19 11.21
N GLU A 635 20.27 9.14 9.88
CA GLU A 635 19.67 10.15 8.98
C GLU A 635 18.14 10.21 9.16
N MET A 636 17.49 9.05 9.37
CA MET A 636 16.04 9.00 9.59
C MET A 636 15.59 9.65 10.91
N PHE A 637 16.46 9.73 11.92
CA PHE A 637 16.16 10.52 13.13
C PHE A 637 16.12 12.02 12.80
N TYR A 638 17.06 12.51 11.99
CA TYR A 638 17.02 13.90 11.54
C TYR A 638 15.82 14.20 10.66
N GLN A 639 15.39 13.28 9.78
CA GLN A 639 14.15 13.43 9.03
C GLN A 639 12.95 13.60 9.96
N LEU A 640 12.84 12.74 10.97
CA LEU A 640 11.78 12.79 11.97
C LEU A 640 11.81 14.09 12.79
N LEU A 641 12.99 14.50 13.26
CA LEU A 641 13.18 15.72 14.03
C LEU A 641 12.86 16.96 13.20
N LEU A 642 13.48 17.10 12.02
CA LEU A 642 13.25 18.23 11.12
C LEU A 642 11.78 18.35 10.74
N LYS A 643 11.10 17.23 10.45
CA LYS A 643 9.65 17.23 10.20
C LYS A 643 8.85 17.77 11.39
N ASN A 644 9.20 17.40 12.63
CA ASN A 644 8.49 17.87 13.82
C ASN A 644 8.88 19.29 14.28
N ILE A 645 9.91 19.94 13.72
CA ILE A 645 10.27 21.33 14.07
C ILE A 645 10.08 22.34 12.92
N SER A 646 10.21 21.90 11.66
CA SER A 646 10.17 22.78 10.48
C SER A 646 8.89 22.67 9.66
N ASP A 647 8.09 21.61 9.82
CA ASP A 647 6.83 21.47 9.10
C ASP A 647 5.88 22.63 9.43
N SER A 648 5.37 23.28 8.39
CA SER A 648 4.52 24.47 8.52
C SER A 648 3.12 24.20 9.09
N TYR A 649 2.77 22.94 9.38
CA TYR A 649 1.44 22.51 9.82
C TYR A 649 1.48 21.59 11.05
N ARG A 650 2.44 20.67 11.10
CA ARG A 650 2.51 19.59 12.11
C ARG A 650 3.74 19.66 13.00
N SER A 651 4.49 20.76 12.95
CA SER A 651 5.57 20.98 13.91
C SER A 651 5.06 21.16 15.33
N PHE A 652 5.91 20.93 16.33
CA PHE A 652 5.60 21.18 17.74
C PHE A 652 5.08 22.60 17.97
N ASN A 653 5.58 23.58 17.21
CA ASN A 653 5.14 24.96 17.31
C ASN A 653 3.70 25.15 16.80
N ASN A 654 3.37 24.57 15.64
CA ASN A 654 2.01 24.65 15.07
C ASN A 654 0.98 23.81 15.83
N LEU A 655 1.42 22.76 16.52
CA LEU A 655 0.60 21.96 17.44
C LEU A 655 0.51 22.54 18.86
N CYS A 656 1.09 23.73 19.08
CA CYS A 656 1.13 24.43 20.36
C CYS A 656 1.75 23.60 21.51
N LEU A 657 2.71 22.74 21.19
CA LEU A 657 3.39 21.83 22.12
C LEU A 657 4.71 22.42 22.63
N GLY A 658 5.52 23.00 21.74
CA GLY A 658 6.82 23.58 22.08
C GLY A 658 7.45 24.31 20.91
N GLN A 659 8.45 25.16 21.18
CA GLN A 659 9.06 26.04 20.18
C GLN A 659 10.60 25.98 20.28
N ILE A 660 11.28 26.02 19.13
CA ILE A 660 12.75 26.09 19.08
C ILE A 660 13.22 27.51 19.36
N LEU A 661 14.07 27.69 20.37
CA LEU A 661 14.54 29.01 20.80
C LEU A 661 16.04 28.95 21.12
N LEU A 662 16.65 30.12 21.31
CA LEU A 662 17.95 30.22 21.94
C LEU A 662 17.91 29.61 23.34
N ILE A 663 18.94 28.85 23.67
CA ILE A 663 19.13 28.26 25.00
C ILE A 663 19.26 29.36 26.07
N GLU A 664 18.60 29.18 27.23
CA GLU A 664 18.47 30.21 28.29
C GLU A 664 19.41 29.97 29.49
N GLY A 665 20.17 28.87 29.53
CA GLY A 665 21.11 28.57 30.61
C GLY A 665 21.90 27.28 30.39
N GLY A 666 22.76 26.92 31.35
CA GLY A 666 23.68 25.76 31.28
C GLY A 666 24.93 26.04 30.42
N ASP A 667 25.78 25.03 30.20
CA ASP A 667 27.08 25.17 29.50
C ASP A 667 26.97 25.85 28.10
N GLY A 668 25.81 25.75 27.44
CA GLY A 668 25.56 26.40 26.16
C GLY A 668 24.86 27.76 26.26
N GLY A 669 24.23 28.08 27.40
CA GLY A 669 23.47 29.31 27.66
C GLY A 669 24.31 30.45 28.21
N ASP A 670 25.31 30.15 29.04
CA ASP A 670 26.23 31.17 29.58
C ASP A 670 26.98 31.89 28.44
N ASP A 671 27.44 31.12 27.44
CA ASP A 671 28.00 31.66 26.19
C ASP A 671 27.02 32.59 25.45
N ILE A 672 25.72 32.24 25.40
CA ILE A 672 24.71 33.05 24.71
C ILE A 672 24.49 34.35 25.46
N ASP A 673 24.38 34.29 26.78
CA ASP A 673 24.14 35.45 27.62
C ASP A 673 25.31 36.43 27.55
N GLU A 674 26.56 35.94 27.65
CA GLU A 674 27.76 36.77 27.45
C GLU A 674 27.74 37.47 26.07
N TRP A 675 27.28 36.77 25.04
CA TRP A 675 27.18 37.35 23.69
C TRP A 675 26.07 38.38 23.58
N LEU A 676 24.90 38.11 24.15
CA LEU A 676 23.77 39.04 24.17
C LEU A 676 24.12 40.32 24.95
N GLU A 677 24.86 40.21 26.05
CA GLU A 677 25.43 41.36 26.77
C GLU A 677 26.38 42.19 25.88
N GLY A 678 27.17 41.52 25.03
CA GLY A 678 28.03 42.19 24.04
C GLY A 678 27.24 43.00 23.02
N VAL A 679 26.08 42.49 22.57
CA VAL A 679 25.17 43.20 21.66
C VAL A 679 24.45 44.35 22.37
N GLU A 680 24.00 44.15 23.60
CA GLU A 680 23.39 45.20 24.43
C GLU A 680 24.35 46.38 24.64
N LYS A 681 25.62 46.11 24.99
CA LYS A 681 26.64 47.16 25.16
C LYS A 681 26.87 48.00 23.90
N GLN A 682 26.71 47.41 22.71
CA GLN A 682 26.93 48.09 21.43
C GLN A 682 25.68 48.78 20.88
N THR A 683 24.48 48.23 21.16
CA THR A 683 23.22 48.70 20.59
C THR A 683 22.37 49.52 21.57
N GLY A 684 22.54 49.34 22.88
CA GLY A 684 21.70 49.93 23.92
C GLY A 684 20.29 49.32 24.04
N ILE A 685 20.04 48.18 23.39
CA ILE A 685 18.77 47.45 23.45
C ILE A 685 18.85 46.41 24.56
N ASP A 686 17.76 46.23 25.33
CA ASP A 686 17.74 45.26 26.43
C ASP A 686 17.91 43.81 25.92
N ILE A 687 18.63 43.00 26.71
CA ILE A 687 18.92 41.58 26.40
C ILE A 687 17.64 40.79 26.05
N SER A 688 16.53 41.04 26.76
CA SER A 688 15.29 40.30 26.56
C SER A 688 14.67 40.56 25.18
N THR A 689 14.71 41.82 24.73
CA THR A 689 14.29 42.21 23.39
C THR A 689 15.23 41.64 22.33
N ILE A 690 16.55 41.73 22.52
CA ILE A 690 17.53 41.16 21.58
C ILE A 690 17.30 39.66 21.40
N ARG A 691 17.11 38.93 22.50
CA ARG A 691 16.81 37.49 22.49
C ARG A 691 15.53 37.20 21.72
N ASN A 692 14.47 37.97 21.92
CA ASN A 692 13.20 37.81 21.18
C ASN A 692 13.34 38.14 19.68
N ILE A 693 14.20 39.09 19.30
CA ILE A 693 14.53 39.39 17.90
C ILE A 693 15.23 38.20 17.26
N TYR A 694 16.26 37.64 17.89
CA TYR A 694 16.95 36.45 17.38
C TYR A 694 16.03 35.24 17.32
N ASN A 695 15.20 35.01 18.34
CA ASN A 695 14.21 33.93 18.34
C ASN A 695 13.22 34.08 17.18
N ALA A 696 12.73 35.29 16.89
CA ALA A 696 11.85 35.55 15.75
C ALA A 696 12.56 35.27 14.42
N TRP A 697 13.84 35.62 14.29
CA TRP A 697 14.62 35.34 13.10
C TRP A 697 14.89 33.84 12.93
N ILE A 698 15.35 33.14 13.97
CA ILE A 698 15.59 31.69 13.98
C ILE A 698 14.33 30.94 13.54
N GLN A 699 13.15 31.34 14.03
CA GLN A 699 11.89 30.74 13.60
C GLN A 699 11.62 30.94 12.11
N SER A 700 11.89 32.13 11.59
CA SER A 700 11.83 32.36 10.15
C SER A 700 12.82 31.46 9.40
N LEU A 701 14.04 31.27 9.90
CA LEU A 701 15.08 30.46 9.25
C LEU A 701 14.79 28.96 9.28
N ILE A 702 14.20 28.43 10.35
CA ILE A 702 13.81 27.02 10.45
C ILE A 702 12.67 26.71 9.47
N VAL A 703 11.61 27.54 9.47
CA VAL A 703 10.42 27.29 8.62
C VAL A 703 10.70 27.63 7.16
N LYS A 704 11.44 28.72 6.91
CA LYS A 704 11.77 29.13 5.56
C LYS A 704 12.92 28.30 5.06
N ASP A 705 14.12 28.29 5.65
CA ASP A 705 15.32 27.81 4.96
C ASP A 705 15.90 26.49 5.52
N ILE A 706 15.28 25.89 6.55
CA ILE A 706 15.73 24.68 7.25
C ILE A 706 17.24 24.80 7.59
N ALA A 707 17.62 25.98 8.06
CA ALA A 707 19.01 26.38 8.28
C ALA A 707 19.53 25.95 9.67
N ILE A 708 19.34 24.69 10.03
CA ILE A 708 19.76 24.10 11.31
C ILE A 708 20.47 22.77 11.06
N PHE A 709 21.39 22.36 11.95
CA PHE A 709 22.19 21.13 11.88
C PHE A 709 23.16 21.07 10.68
N PRO A 710 24.33 21.73 10.75
CA PRO A 710 25.34 21.70 9.69
C PRO A 710 25.74 20.28 9.20
N GLU A 711 25.61 19.28 10.08
CA GLU A 711 25.95 17.88 9.85
C GLU A 711 24.94 17.10 8.99
N VAL A 712 23.72 17.62 8.82
CA VAL A 712 22.68 16.93 8.03
C VAL A 712 22.89 17.25 6.54
N LYS A 713 22.64 16.28 5.66
CA LYS A 713 22.74 16.46 4.20
C LYS A 713 21.52 17.15 3.59
N ASP A 714 21.68 17.75 2.42
CA ASP A 714 20.58 18.38 1.69
C ASP A 714 19.55 17.37 1.19
N SER A 715 19.98 16.16 0.83
CA SER A 715 19.09 15.06 0.45
C SER A 715 18.11 14.70 1.57
N VAL A 716 18.57 14.70 2.82
CA VAL A 716 17.75 14.48 4.03
C VAL A 716 16.74 15.62 4.22
N ARG A 717 17.14 16.88 4.01
CA ARG A 717 16.22 18.04 4.09
C ARG A 717 15.18 18.04 2.99
N ALA A 718 15.59 17.70 1.77
CA ALA A 718 14.68 17.58 0.65
C ALA A 718 13.63 16.49 0.90
N SER A 719 14.01 15.39 1.56
CA SER A 719 13.10 14.26 1.82
C SER A 719 11.89 14.61 2.70
N ILE A 720 11.99 15.61 3.59
CA ILE A 720 10.88 16.02 4.45
C ILE A 720 9.93 17.02 3.77
N LEU A 721 10.33 17.55 2.60
CA LEU A 721 9.52 18.48 1.83
C LEU A 721 8.75 17.74 0.72
N PRO A 722 7.49 18.10 0.47
CA PRO A 722 6.70 17.48 -0.58
C PRO A 722 7.06 17.99 -2.00
N TYR A 723 8.20 18.67 -2.17
CA TYR A 723 8.67 19.21 -3.45
C TYR A 723 10.17 19.48 -3.37
N ASP A 724 10.82 19.43 -4.53
CA ASP A 724 12.24 19.75 -4.64
C ASP A 724 12.44 21.26 -4.43
N ARG A 725 13.37 21.58 -3.53
CA ARG A 725 13.66 22.94 -3.13
C ARG A 725 15.16 23.16 -3.25
N ALA A 726 15.55 23.96 -4.23
CA ALA A 726 16.90 24.49 -4.26
C ALA A 726 17.14 25.44 -3.06
N GLY A 727 18.26 25.21 -2.38
CA GLY A 727 18.83 26.13 -1.42
C GLY A 727 18.31 26.01 0.02
N PHE A 728 18.78 24.99 0.74
CA PHE A 728 18.73 24.93 2.21
C PHE A 728 19.87 25.74 2.83
N GLY A 729 19.72 26.22 4.06
CA GLY A 729 20.75 27.03 4.72
C GLY A 729 20.82 28.48 4.25
N LEU A 730 21.72 29.24 4.87
CA LEU A 730 21.92 30.67 4.69
C LEU A 730 23.00 30.96 3.65
N ASP A 731 22.81 31.99 2.81
CA ASP A 731 23.88 32.52 1.95
C ASP A 731 24.79 33.48 2.76
N GLU A 732 26.03 33.74 2.31
CA GLU A 732 27.08 34.53 3.03
C GLU A 732 26.69 35.97 3.44
N LYS A 733 25.55 36.51 3.00
CA LYS A 733 25.04 37.85 3.36
C LYS A 733 23.54 37.81 3.64
N ASP A 734 23.10 36.92 4.51
CA ASP A 734 21.67 36.82 4.80
C ASP A 734 21.14 38.08 5.48
N LYS A 735 19.89 38.44 5.15
CA LYS A 735 19.24 39.66 5.62
C LYS A 735 18.05 39.27 6.47
N PHE A 736 17.84 39.99 7.57
CA PHE A 736 16.59 39.92 8.31
C PHE A 736 15.39 39.96 7.35
N PRO A 737 14.36 39.12 7.61
CA PRO A 737 13.14 39.14 6.82
C PRO A 737 12.56 40.56 6.73
N ILE A 738 11.96 40.90 5.58
CA ILE A 738 11.41 42.25 5.34
C ILE A 738 10.42 42.68 6.44
N PHE A 739 9.61 41.73 6.95
CA PHE A 739 8.66 42.03 8.03
C PHE A 739 9.39 42.39 9.33
N LEU A 740 10.52 41.73 9.61
CA LEU A 740 11.29 41.94 10.84
C LEU A 740 12.00 43.29 10.78
N ASN A 741 12.67 43.63 9.68
CA ASN A 741 13.28 44.97 9.50
C ASN A 741 12.27 46.09 9.74
N ARG A 742 11.08 46.00 9.12
CA ARG A 742 10.01 47.00 9.32
C ARG A 742 9.53 47.08 10.75
N LEU A 743 9.42 45.92 11.41
CA LEU A 743 8.97 45.87 12.79
C LEU A 743 10.00 46.54 13.71
N LEU A 744 11.29 46.34 13.47
CA LEU A 744 12.38 46.99 14.18
C LEU A 744 12.41 48.50 13.92
N GLU A 745 12.35 48.91 12.64
CA GLU A 745 12.31 50.33 12.22
C GLU A 745 11.13 51.08 12.88
N ASN A 746 9.92 50.49 12.86
CA ASN A 746 8.72 51.10 13.46
C ASN A 746 8.80 51.24 14.98
N ASN A 747 9.67 50.47 15.64
CA ASN A 747 9.89 50.52 17.09
C ASN A 747 11.19 51.25 17.46
N GLY A 748 11.76 52.03 16.54
CA GLY A 748 12.87 52.95 16.83
C GLY A 748 14.27 52.33 16.81
N ILE A 749 14.44 51.15 16.23
CA ILE A 749 15.75 50.50 16.07
C ILE A 749 16.38 50.93 14.73
N SER A 750 17.59 51.48 14.78
CA SER A 750 18.31 52.02 13.62
C SER A 750 18.93 50.95 12.73
N GLU A 751 19.24 51.30 11.47
CA GLU A 751 19.90 50.37 10.53
C GLU A 751 21.29 49.95 11.02
N GLU A 752 22.03 50.85 11.69
CA GLU A 752 23.33 50.54 12.31
C GLU A 752 23.20 49.48 13.43
N GLN A 753 22.18 49.61 14.29
CA GLN A 753 21.91 48.60 15.34
C GLN A 753 21.53 47.24 14.72
N ILE A 754 20.78 47.25 13.62
CA ILE A 754 20.42 46.04 12.87
C ILE A 754 21.65 45.35 12.28
N ASP A 755 22.58 46.12 11.72
CA ASP A 755 23.79 45.56 11.12
C ASP A 755 24.73 44.96 12.18
N ILE A 756 24.87 45.58 13.36
CA ILE A 756 25.58 44.99 14.51
C ILE A 756 24.97 43.63 14.90
N MET A 757 23.64 43.55 15.01
CA MET A 757 22.97 42.29 15.33
C MET A 757 23.18 41.22 14.26
N ARG A 758 23.28 41.60 12.97
CA ARG A 758 23.54 40.67 11.86
C ARG A 758 24.96 40.15 11.88
N GLU A 759 25.97 41.01 12.00
CA GLU A 759 27.38 40.59 12.04
C GLU A 759 27.65 39.63 13.21
N ARG A 760 27.01 39.87 14.36
CA ARG A 760 27.14 38.99 15.53
C ARG A 760 26.46 37.64 15.34
N PHE A 761 25.53 37.51 14.39
CA PHE A 761 24.81 36.27 14.18
C PHE A 761 25.66 35.16 13.53
N ASP A 762 26.70 35.54 12.78
CA ASP A 762 27.60 34.58 12.13
C ASP A 762 28.22 33.60 13.13
N LEU A 763 28.42 34.03 14.38
CA LEU A 763 28.94 33.23 15.48
C LEU A 763 28.01 32.07 15.90
N PHE A 764 26.71 32.13 15.57
CA PHE A 764 25.76 31.01 15.80
C PHE A 764 25.79 29.97 14.69
N THR A 765 26.51 30.24 13.60
CA THR A 765 26.43 29.44 12.38
C THR A 765 27.76 28.79 12.03
N LYS A 766 27.69 27.70 11.27
CA LYS A 766 28.85 27.01 10.70
C LYS A 766 28.53 26.64 9.26
N LYS A 767 29.54 26.62 8.40
CA LYS A 767 29.42 26.04 7.05
C LYS A 767 28.97 24.58 7.16
N GLY A 768 28.05 24.19 6.28
CA GLY A 768 27.55 22.81 6.23
C GLY A 768 28.67 21.80 5.97
N ASP A 769 28.56 20.62 6.57
CA ASP A 769 29.52 19.53 6.40
C ASP A 769 29.25 18.72 5.11
N ASP A 770 28.14 19.01 4.42
CA ASP A 770 27.72 18.35 3.18
C ASP A 770 28.65 18.71 2.00
N THR A 771 29.26 17.69 1.40
CA THR A 771 30.13 17.82 0.23
C THR A 771 29.39 17.60 -1.09
N GLU A 772 28.14 17.13 -1.07
CA GLU A 772 27.38 16.75 -2.26
C GLU A 772 26.89 17.96 -3.08
N SER A 773 26.60 19.08 -2.41
CA SER A 773 25.87 20.21 -3.01
C SER A 773 26.74 21.45 -3.33
N ASN A 774 28.06 21.36 -3.11
CA ASN A 774 29.09 22.31 -3.55
C ASN A 774 28.77 23.81 -3.29
N HIS A 775 27.98 24.11 -2.25
CA HIS A 775 27.58 25.47 -1.90
C HIS A 775 28.26 25.96 -0.60
N ASN A 776 28.45 27.27 -0.47
CA ASN A 776 29.10 27.92 0.68
C ASN A 776 28.13 28.25 1.83
N ARG A 777 27.07 27.46 1.99
CA ARG A 777 25.98 27.87 2.90
C ARG A 777 26.26 27.55 4.35
N VAL A 778 25.72 28.39 5.23
CA VAL A 778 25.89 28.29 6.68
C VAL A 778 24.58 27.89 7.37
N TYR A 779 24.72 27.19 8.50
CA TYR A 779 23.65 26.57 9.25
C TYR A 779 23.81 26.85 10.74
N ILE A 780 22.70 27.02 11.46
CA ILE A 780 22.70 27.29 12.89
C ILE A 780 23.15 26.05 13.66
N LEU A 781 24.08 26.26 14.59
CA LEU A 781 24.64 25.22 15.45
C LEU A 781 23.58 24.70 16.44
N PRO A 782 23.34 23.38 16.53
CA PRO A 782 22.37 22.82 17.47
C PRO A 782 22.74 23.03 18.94
N GLY A 783 24.02 23.23 19.25
CA GLY A 783 24.50 23.59 20.59
C GLY A 783 23.84 24.85 21.17
N ARG A 784 23.41 25.77 20.29
CA ARG A 784 22.89 27.10 20.65
C ARG A 784 21.36 27.15 20.78
N LEU A 785 20.70 26.03 20.50
CA LEU A 785 19.23 25.95 20.41
C LEU A 785 18.67 24.94 21.42
N THR A 786 17.47 25.23 21.91
CA THR A 786 16.67 24.36 22.77
C THR A 786 15.28 24.14 22.18
N LEU A 787 14.68 22.98 22.46
CA LEU A 787 13.25 22.75 22.25
C LEU A 787 12.53 23.03 23.56
N LYS A 788 12.05 24.27 23.74
CA LYS A 788 11.33 24.69 24.94
C LYS A 788 9.89 24.20 24.87
N THR A 789 9.50 23.34 25.81
CA THR A 789 8.13 22.81 25.86
C THR A 789 7.17 23.85 26.43
N ASN A 790 5.92 23.86 25.97
CA ASN A 790 4.89 24.80 26.43
C ASN A 790 3.48 24.24 26.26
N GLU A 791 3.28 22.96 26.55
CA GLU A 791 2.01 22.28 26.32
C GLU A 791 0.86 22.87 27.13
N ASN A 792 1.09 23.34 28.36
CA ASN A 792 0.03 23.95 29.18
C ASN A 792 0.14 25.48 29.29
N GLY A 793 0.97 26.11 28.46
CA GLY A 793 1.21 27.55 28.50
C GLY A 793 0.35 28.36 27.56
N ILE A 794 0.52 29.69 27.63
CA ILE A 794 -0.15 30.64 26.73
C ILE A 794 0.46 30.54 25.33
N TRP A 795 -0.39 30.54 24.31
CA TRP A 795 -0.02 30.57 22.91
C TRP A 795 -0.73 31.70 22.19
N TYR A 796 -0.05 32.33 21.26
CA TYR A 796 -0.58 33.38 20.41
C TYR A 796 -0.71 32.88 18.97
N ARG A 797 -1.83 33.18 18.31
CA ARG A 797 -2.06 32.89 16.89
C ARG A 797 -2.38 34.16 16.12
N CYS A 798 -1.79 34.28 14.93
CA CYS A 798 -2.13 35.35 14.01
C CYS A 798 -3.24 34.93 13.03
N ASN A 799 -4.40 35.60 13.06
CA ASN A 799 -5.53 35.34 12.13
C ASN A 799 -5.21 35.67 10.66
N ARG A 800 -4.12 36.41 10.39
CA ARG A 800 -3.67 36.73 9.03
C ARG A 800 -2.79 35.64 8.43
N CYS A 801 -1.78 35.19 9.15
CA CYS A 801 -0.78 34.24 8.63
C CYS A 801 -0.87 32.83 9.22
N ALA A 802 -1.78 32.63 10.18
CA ALA A 802 -1.98 31.41 10.98
C ALA A 802 -0.75 30.94 11.78
N GLY A 803 0.32 31.74 11.85
CA GLY A 803 1.49 31.40 12.66
C GLY A 803 1.16 31.43 14.15
N THR A 804 1.64 30.41 14.86
CA THR A 804 1.51 30.25 16.32
C THR A 804 2.86 30.46 17.00
N SER A 805 2.88 31.07 18.18
CA SER A 805 4.11 31.21 18.97
C SER A 805 3.80 31.37 20.46
N ILE A 806 4.78 31.06 21.31
CA ILE A 806 4.70 31.28 22.76
C ILE A 806 4.86 32.76 23.16
N PHE A 807 5.32 33.62 22.25
CA PHE A 807 5.55 35.05 22.52
C PHE A 807 5.20 35.93 21.32
N THR A 808 5.06 37.23 21.58
CA THR A 808 4.91 38.27 20.57
C THR A 808 6.10 39.22 20.62
N LEU A 809 6.51 39.75 19.46
CA LEU A 809 7.57 40.76 19.39
C LEU A 809 6.94 42.14 19.19
N PHE A 810 7.07 43.04 20.16
CA PHE A 810 6.40 44.36 20.17
C PHE A 810 4.87 44.27 19.95
N ASN A 811 4.20 43.31 20.60
CA ASN A 811 2.78 42.98 20.40
C ASN A 811 2.42 42.65 18.93
N ALA A 812 3.41 42.30 18.10
CA ALA A 812 3.26 41.96 16.70
C ALA A 812 3.64 40.49 16.43
N CYS A 813 3.09 39.95 15.34
CA CYS A 813 3.26 38.56 14.97
C CYS A 813 4.68 38.31 14.48
N ILE A 814 5.38 37.35 15.10
CA ILE A 814 6.78 37.03 14.77
C ILE A 814 6.99 36.45 13.35
N TYR A 815 5.91 36.14 12.62
CA TYR A 815 5.99 35.60 11.24
C TYR A 815 5.60 36.59 10.15
N CYS A 816 4.79 37.61 10.46
CA CYS A 816 4.28 38.54 9.44
C CYS A 816 4.30 40.01 9.87
N GLY A 817 4.66 40.31 11.12
CA GLY A 817 4.73 41.67 11.68
C GLY A 817 3.37 42.33 11.90
N SER A 818 2.26 41.58 11.85
CA SER A 818 0.93 42.13 12.10
C SER A 818 0.69 42.32 13.59
N ASP A 819 0.29 43.52 13.99
CA ASP A 819 -0.10 43.95 15.34
C ASP A 819 -1.62 43.82 15.61
N LYS A 820 -2.45 43.88 14.55
CA LYS A 820 -3.93 43.86 14.67
C LYS A 820 -4.60 42.50 14.74
N HIS A 821 -3.90 41.43 14.38
CA HIS A 821 -4.50 40.12 14.08
C HIS A 821 -4.00 39.02 15.01
N ILE A 822 -3.38 39.36 16.14
CA ILE A 822 -2.89 38.39 17.11
C ILE A 822 -3.92 38.23 18.21
N ASN A 823 -4.27 36.98 18.49
CA ASN A 823 -5.08 36.64 19.64
C ASN A 823 -4.41 35.50 20.40
N GLU A 824 -4.65 35.45 21.71
CA GLU A 824 -4.38 34.27 22.51
C GLU A 824 -5.28 33.12 22.03
N ILE A 825 -4.72 31.91 21.93
CA ILE A 825 -5.46 30.74 21.45
C ILE A 825 -6.35 30.22 22.58
N SER A 826 -7.65 30.15 22.31
CA SER A 826 -8.62 29.56 23.24
C SER A 826 -8.51 28.02 23.31
N ASN A 827 -9.01 27.41 24.39
CA ASN A 827 -9.06 25.94 24.51
C ASN A 827 -9.87 25.28 23.38
N GLU A 828 -10.93 25.93 22.91
CA GLU A 828 -11.72 25.45 21.78
C GLU A 828 -10.91 25.47 20.47
N GLU A 829 -10.10 26.50 20.24
CA GLU A 829 -9.20 26.55 19.09
C GLU A 829 -8.04 25.55 19.19
N LEU A 830 -7.52 25.30 20.40
CA LEU A 830 -6.52 24.26 20.66
C LEU A 830 -7.06 22.86 20.33
N SER A 831 -8.34 22.60 20.62
CA SER A 831 -8.98 21.30 20.35
C SER A 831 -8.94 20.89 18.88
N ARG A 832 -8.79 21.85 17.96
CA ARG A 832 -8.64 21.59 16.51
C ARG A 832 -7.38 20.80 16.17
N TYR A 833 -6.38 20.81 17.06
CA TYR A 833 -5.11 20.09 16.90
C TYR A 833 -5.08 18.75 17.66
N ASP A 834 -6.17 18.39 18.34
CA ASP A 834 -6.25 17.25 19.24
C ASP A 834 -5.85 15.93 18.61
N PHE A 835 -6.14 15.74 17.32
CA PHE A 835 -5.77 14.52 16.61
C PHE A 835 -4.27 14.20 16.73
N TRP A 836 -3.40 15.22 16.63
CA TRP A 836 -1.95 15.04 16.78
C TRP A 836 -1.44 15.38 18.18
N ARG A 837 -2.17 16.23 18.91
CA ARG A 837 -1.76 16.77 20.20
C ARG A 837 -2.12 15.83 21.36
N LYS A 838 -3.33 15.27 21.39
CA LYS A 838 -3.79 14.37 22.46
C LYS A 838 -2.85 13.18 22.69
N PRO A 839 -2.33 12.48 21.66
CA PRO A 839 -1.38 11.39 21.87
C PRO A 839 -0.12 11.84 22.63
N VAL A 840 0.40 13.03 22.35
CA VAL A 840 1.56 13.59 23.06
C VAL A 840 1.22 13.90 24.52
N ILE A 841 0.06 14.53 24.77
CA ILE A 841 -0.39 14.84 26.14
C ILE A 841 -0.63 13.57 26.96
N GLN A 842 -1.23 12.54 26.36
CA GLN A 842 -1.45 11.24 26.99
C GLN A 842 -0.13 10.55 27.35
N ALA A 843 0.88 10.64 26.48
CA ALA A 843 2.20 10.08 26.73
C ALA A 843 2.90 10.77 27.91
N ILE A 844 2.76 12.10 28.06
CA ILE A 844 3.27 12.84 29.23
C ILE A 844 2.60 12.36 30.52
N ASN A 845 1.31 12.06 30.45
CA ASN A 845 0.53 11.56 31.59
C ASN A 845 0.74 10.05 31.89
N GLY A 846 1.78 9.43 31.31
CA GLY A 846 2.17 8.05 31.61
C GLY A 846 1.62 6.98 30.67
N THR A 847 0.94 7.36 29.58
CA THR A 847 0.53 6.39 28.55
C THR A 847 1.74 5.90 27.77
N SER A 848 1.91 4.58 27.64
CA SER A 848 3.04 4.01 26.90
C SER A 848 2.97 4.35 25.40
N ILE A 849 4.09 4.78 24.82
CA ILE A 849 4.21 4.98 23.37
C ILE A 849 4.14 3.63 22.66
N LYS A 850 3.40 3.57 21.55
CA LYS A 850 3.27 2.37 20.71
C LYS A 850 3.56 2.71 19.26
N ASN A 851 4.22 1.80 18.56
CA ASN A 851 4.43 1.88 17.12
C ASN A 851 3.97 0.58 16.43
N ILE A 852 3.66 0.69 15.14
CA ILE A 852 3.10 -0.39 14.35
C ILE A 852 4.15 -0.91 13.36
N THR A 853 4.46 -2.19 13.46
CA THR A 853 5.33 -2.86 12.48
C THR A 853 4.51 -3.35 11.30
N THR A 854 4.76 -2.79 10.11
CA THR A 854 4.08 -3.17 8.86
C THR A 854 5.05 -3.81 7.87
N GLN A 855 4.67 -4.89 7.20
CA GLN A 855 5.43 -5.51 6.10
C GLN A 855 4.56 -5.82 4.89
N GLU A 856 5.17 -5.90 3.71
CA GLU A 856 4.48 -6.32 2.49
C GLU A 856 4.50 -7.86 2.34
N HIS A 857 3.44 -8.42 1.77
CA HIS A 857 3.35 -9.83 1.41
C HIS A 857 2.95 -9.94 -0.06
N THR A 858 3.91 -9.64 -0.93
CA THR A 858 3.76 -9.68 -2.38
C THR A 858 4.68 -10.73 -2.99
N ALA A 859 4.32 -11.26 -4.16
CA ALA A 859 5.17 -12.21 -4.88
C ALA A 859 6.46 -11.57 -5.44
N GLN A 860 6.66 -10.25 -5.28
CA GLN A 860 7.87 -9.56 -5.75
C GLN A 860 9.09 -9.87 -4.89
N LEU A 861 8.89 -10.16 -3.61
CA LEU A 861 9.99 -10.41 -2.67
C LEU A 861 10.64 -11.79 -2.83
N SER A 862 10.12 -12.65 -3.71
CA SER A 862 10.53 -14.06 -3.82
C SER A 862 11.78 -14.31 -4.69
N HIS A 863 12.33 -13.29 -5.36
CA HIS A 863 13.42 -13.46 -6.32
C HIS A 863 14.77 -13.81 -5.66
N LYS A 864 15.03 -13.34 -4.42
CA LYS A 864 16.24 -13.65 -3.65
C LYS A 864 16.28 -15.10 -3.12
N ASP A 865 15.12 -15.71 -2.89
CA ASP A 865 15.00 -16.82 -1.95
C ASP A 865 15.41 -18.20 -2.52
N GLN A 866 15.46 -18.36 -3.85
CA GLN A 866 15.59 -19.70 -4.46
C GLN A 866 16.97 -20.35 -4.32
N ARG A 867 18.01 -19.63 -3.88
CA ARG A 867 19.39 -20.17 -3.83
C ARG A 867 19.99 -20.32 -2.43
N ASN A 868 19.52 -19.58 -1.41
CA ASN A 868 20.23 -19.44 -0.14
C ASN A 868 19.39 -19.62 1.15
N GLU A 869 18.06 -19.78 1.10
CA GLU A 869 17.20 -19.90 2.30
C GLU A 869 16.15 -21.02 2.19
N VAL A 870 15.77 -21.68 3.31
CA VAL A 870 14.76 -22.76 3.32
C VAL A 870 13.37 -22.17 3.07
N ARG A 871 13.13 -20.97 3.60
CA ARG A 871 11.85 -20.29 3.66
C ARG A 871 11.95 -19.01 2.85
N SER A 872 10.87 -18.65 2.16
CA SER A 872 10.83 -17.37 1.46
C SER A 872 10.69 -16.21 2.44
N THR A 873 11.11 -15.02 2.04
CA THR A 873 10.93 -13.76 2.80
C THR A 873 9.45 -13.56 3.15
N THR A 874 8.54 -13.90 2.24
CA THR A 874 7.09 -13.87 2.48
C THR A 874 6.63 -14.85 3.55
N GLU A 875 7.20 -16.06 3.63
CA GLU A 875 6.88 -17.03 4.68
C GLU A 875 7.43 -16.57 6.03
N LYS A 876 8.61 -15.94 6.04
CA LYS A 876 9.18 -15.31 7.24
C LYS A 876 8.22 -14.27 7.83
N TYR A 877 7.73 -13.35 7.00
CA TYR A 877 6.76 -12.35 7.43
C TYR A 877 5.40 -12.97 7.82
N GLU A 878 4.96 -14.05 7.17
CA GLU A 878 3.75 -14.79 7.60
C GLU A 878 3.90 -15.35 9.03
N MET A 879 5.11 -15.82 9.40
CA MET A 879 5.40 -16.34 10.74
C MET A 879 5.54 -15.22 11.77
N GLU A 880 6.28 -14.15 11.46
CA GLU A 880 6.40 -12.98 12.33
C GLU A 880 5.04 -12.31 12.59
N PHE A 881 4.12 -12.35 11.62
CA PHE A 881 2.73 -11.90 11.80
C PHE A 881 1.89 -12.82 12.70
N ARG A 882 2.25 -14.10 12.80
CA ARG A 882 1.70 -15.07 13.78
C ARG A 882 2.42 -15.02 15.14
N ASP A 883 3.28 -14.03 15.36
CA ASP A 883 4.11 -13.89 16.56
C ASP A 883 5.15 -15.02 16.74
N ILE A 884 5.49 -15.72 15.66
CA ILE A 884 6.54 -16.76 15.63
C ILE A 884 7.84 -16.12 15.12
N VAL A 885 8.67 -15.70 16.06
CA VAL A 885 9.94 -15.03 15.82
C VAL A 885 11.07 -16.07 15.75
N LEU A 886 11.68 -16.22 14.58
CA LEU A 886 12.72 -17.23 14.34
C LEU A 886 14.15 -16.72 14.59
N ASP A 887 14.40 -15.45 14.24
CA ASP A 887 15.69 -14.81 14.45
C ASP A 887 15.65 -13.99 15.75
N LYS A 888 16.72 -14.06 16.55
CA LYS A 888 16.81 -13.33 17.83
C LYS A 888 16.61 -11.81 17.69
N ASP A 889 16.91 -11.26 16.51
CA ASP A 889 16.83 -9.82 16.23
C ASP A 889 15.56 -9.42 15.45
N SER A 890 14.68 -10.37 15.13
CA SER A 890 13.40 -10.10 14.45
C SER A 890 12.30 -9.73 15.45
N GLU A 891 11.33 -8.91 15.02
CA GLU A 891 10.20 -8.49 15.84
C GLU A 891 8.88 -8.97 15.22
N PRO A 892 7.83 -9.18 16.02
CA PRO A 892 6.52 -9.50 15.48
C PRO A 892 5.97 -8.40 14.55
N ILE A 893 5.22 -8.82 13.54
CA ILE A 893 4.57 -7.90 12.59
C ILE A 893 3.12 -7.68 13.02
N ASP A 894 2.69 -6.43 13.11
CA ASP A 894 1.32 -6.07 13.48
C ASP A 894 0.38 -6.01 12.28
N ILE A 895 0.91 -5.57 11.13
CA ILE A 895 0.16 -5.36 9.90
C ILE A 895 0.87 -6.00 8.71
N LEU A 896 0.13 -6.81 7.96
CA LEU A 896 0.61 -7.40 6.72
C LEU A 896 -0.17 -6.84 5.51
N SER A 897 0.54 -6.13 4.63
CA SER A 897 -0.03 -5.53 3.41
C SER A 897 0.10 -6.50 2.23
N CYS A 898 -1.04 -7.03 1.80
CA CYS A 898 -1.12 -8.20 0.94
C CYS A 898 -1.81 -7.91 -0.39
N THR A 899 -1.63 -8.84 -1.33
CA THR A 899 -2.42 -8.93 -2.57
C THR A 899 -3.29 -10.17 -2.54
N THR A 900 -3.74 -10.65 -3.71
CA THR A 900 -4.46 -11.92 -3.87
C THR A 900 -3.70 -13.14 -3.32
N THR A 901 -2.39 -13.02 -3.04
CA THR A 901 -1.55 -14.07 -2.42
C THR A 901 -2.08 -14.53 -1.06
N MET A 902 -2.77 -13.65 -0.34
CA MET A 902 -3.38 -13.94 0.98
C MET A 902 -4.91 -14.02 0.89
N GLU A 903 -5.50 -14.03 -0.30
CA GLU A 903 -6.96 -14.04 -0.50
C GLU A 903 -7.56 -15.44 -0.33
N VAL A 904 -6.83 -16.49 -0.74
CA VAL A 904 -7.26 -17.90 -0.65
C VAL A 904 -6.28 -18.77 0.17
N GLY A 905 -6.78 -19.80 0.87
CA GLY A 905 -5.95 -20.92 1.34
C GLY A 905 -5.10 -20.78 2.61
N ILE A 906 -5.12 -19.65 3.32
CA ILE A 906 -4.36 -19.46 4.58
C ILE A 906 -5.32 -19.23 5.76
N ASP A 907 -5.17 -20.01 6.83
CA ASP A 907 -5.84 -19.77 8.11
C ASP A 907 -4.87 -19.08 9.07
N ILE A 908 -5.13 -17.82 9.41
CA ILE A 908 -4.34 -17.06 10.41
C ILE A 908 -5.01 -17.13 11.80
N GLY A 909 -5.96 -18.05 12.01
CA GLY A 909 -6.62 -18.24 13.30
C GLY A 909 -7.53 -17.07 13.67
N SER A 910 -7.31 -16.49 14.85
CA SER A 910 -8.17 -15.51 15.54
C SER A 910 -8.22 -14.11 14.92
N LEU A 911 -7.91 -13.95 13.64
CA LEU A 911 -7.95 -12.66 12.96
C LEU A 911 -9.36 -12.05 13.04
N ILE A 912 -9.44 -10.84 13.60
CA ILE A 912 -10.70 -10.09 13.76
C ILE A 912 -10.76 -8.84 12.90
N ALA A 913 -9.64 -8.36 12.36
CA ALA A 913 -9.58 -7.13 11.59
C ALA A 913 -8.97 -7.34 10.20
N VAL A 914 -9.72 -6.90 9.19
CA VAL A 914 -9.27 -6.82 7.79
C VAL A 914 -9.49 -5.40 7.29
N GLY A 915 -8.50 -4.86 6.58
CA GLY A 915 -8.61 -3.59 5.87
C GLY A 915 -8.47 -3.78 4.36
N LEU A 916 -9.33 -3.12 3.58
CA LEU A 916 -9.33 -3.13 2.12
C LEU A 916 -9.03 -1.70 1.67
N ARG A 917 -7.90 -1.52 0.96
CA ARG A 917 -7.47 -0.18 0.51
C ARG A 917 -8.36 0.41 -0.59
N ASN A 918 -9.07 -0.44 -1.32
CA ASN A 918 -10.02 -0.08 -2.36
C ASN A 918 -11.15 -1.12 -2.36
N VAL A 919 -12.28 -0.80 -3.00
CA VAL A 919 -13.34 -1.78 -3.19
C VAL A 919 -12.81 -2.88 -4.14
N PRO A 920 -12.80 -4.17 -3.73
CA PRO A 920 -12.38 -5.27 -4.59
C PRO A 920 -13.19 -5.32 -5.89
N PRO A 921 -12.62 -5.80 -7.01
CA PRO A 921 -13.26 -5.71 -8.32
C PRO A 921 -14.54 -6.55 -8.44
N MET A 922 -14.68 -7.59 -7.61
CA MET A 922 -15.85 -8.45 -7.58
C MET A 922 -16.23 -8.86 -6.17
N ARG A 923 -17.50 -9.24 -6.00
CA ARG A 923 -18.07 -9.73 -4.74
C ARG A 923 -17.35 -10.96 -4.21
N GLU A 924 -16.99 -11.90 -5.07
CA GLU A 924 -16.30 -13.12 -4.65
C GLU A 924 -14.95 -12.79 -3.99
N ASN A 925 -14.22 -11.80 -4.55
CA ASN A 925 -12.97 -11.31 -3.97
C ASN A 925 -13.22 -10.64 -2.62
N TYR A 926 -14.26 -9.81 -2.52
CA TYR A 926 -14.65 -9.18 -1.27
C TYR A 926 -14.94 -10.22 -0.19
N GLN A 927 -15.76 -11.23 -0.49
CA GLN A 927 -16.15 -12.27 0.45
C GLN A 927 -14.96 -13.11 0.91
N GLN A 928 -14.03 -13.45 0.01
CA GLN A 928 -12.81 -14.19 0.37
C GLN A 928 -11.89 -13.37 1.30
N ARG A 929 -11.69 -12.07 1.00
CA ARG A 929 -10.87 -11.16 1.80
C ARG A 929 -11.50 -10.84 3.15
N ALA A 930 -12.77 -10.44 3.17
CA ALA A 930 -13.53 -10.19 4.38
C ALA A 930 -13.63 -11.45 5.25
N GLY A 931 -13.81 -12.60 4.61
CA GLY A 931 -13.85 -13.91 5.25
C GLY A 931 -12.53 -14.35 5.88
N ARG A 932 -11.43 -13.59 5.78
CA ARG A 932 -10.21 -13.83 6.56
C ARG A 932 -10.37 -13.46 8.03
N ALA A 933 -11.22 -12.48 8.33
CA ALA A 933 -11.60 -12.17 9.69
C ALA A 933 -12.80 -13.03 10.13
N GLY A 934 -12.87 -13.35 11.42
CA GLY A 934 -14.00 -14.09 11.98
C GLY A 934 -13.89 -15.62 11.89
N ARG A 935 -12.73 -16.18 11.55
CA ARG A 935 -12.52 -17.64 11.48
C ARG A 935 -12.33 -18.17 12.91
N LYS A 936 -13.08 -19.22 13.30
CA LYS A 936 -13.11 -19.86 14.64
C LYS A 936 -13.96 -19.18 15.72
N GLY A 937 -15.02 -18.47 15.32
CA GLY A 937 -16.02 -17.98 16.27
C GLY A 937 -15.53 -16.82 17.13
N SER A 938 -14.70 -15.93 16.58
CA SER A 938 -14.47 -14.64 17.24
C SER A 938 -15.77 -13.83 17.31
N ALA A 939 -15.96 -13.17 18.44
CA ALA A 939 -17.17 -12.44 18.82
C ALA A 939 -17.57 -11.40 17.75
N VAL A 940 -16.66 -10.47 17.45
CA VAL A 940 -16.85 -9.41 16.46
C VAL A 940 -15.63 -9.35 15.55
N SER A 941 -15.88 -9.19 14.25
CA SER A 941 -14.84 -8.90 13.26
C SER A 941 -15.16 -7.63 12.48
N THR A 942 -14.14 -6.82 12.21
CA THR A 942 -14.24 -5.55 11.50
C THR A 942 -13.61 -5.64 10.12
N ILE A 943 -14.35 -5.18 9.12
CA ILE A 943 -13.91 -5.10 7.73
C ILE A 943 -13.99 -3.63 7.33
N VAL A 944 -12.84 -2.98 7.30
CA VAL A 944 -12.71 -1.59 6.88
C VAL A 944 -12.45 -1.57 5.38
N THR A 945 -13.24 -0.82 4.61
CA THR A 945 -13.04 -0.63 3.18
C THR A 945 -12.89 0.86 2.90
N TYR A 946 -11.76 1.27 2.34
CA TYR A 946 -11.56 2.64 1.88
C TYR A 946 -11.97 2.73 0.41
N THR A 947 -12.91 3.59 0.07
CA THR A 947 -13.46 3.72 -1.29
C THR A 947 -12.80 4.88 -2.02
N GLU A 948 -12.25 4.63 -3.20
CA GLU A 948 -11.65 5.66 -4.05
C GLU A 948 -12.73 6.45 -4.84
N ASP A 949 -12.31 7.54 -5.51
CA ASP A 949 -13.21 8.39 -6.32
C ASP A 949 -13.66 7.76 -7.64
N GLY A 950 -13.23 6.54 -7.93
CA GLY A 950 -13.58 5.83 -9.15
C GLY A 950 -15.09 5.52 -9.24
N PRO A 951 -15.66 5.42 -10.46
CA PRO A 951 -17.06 5.05 -10.65
C PRO A 951 -17.46 3.74 -9.97
N HIS A 952 -16.57 2.74 -10.02
CA HIS A 952 -16.76 1.44 -9.38
C HIS A 952 -16.93 1.56 -7.86
N ASP A 953 -15.93 2.15 -7.18
CA ASP A 953 -15.93 2.32 -5.72
C ASP A 953 -17.07 3.23 -5.26
N SER A 954 -17.36 4.30 -6.01
CA SER A 954 -18.47 5.20 -5.69
C SER A 954 -19.85 4.55 -5.83
N TRP A 955 -20.01 3.57 -6.73
CA TRP A 955 -21.26 2.82 -6.84
C TRP A 955 -21.48 1.92 -5.62
N TYR A 956 -20.47 1.12 -5.26
CA TYR A 956 -20.54 0.22 -4.10
C TYR A 956 -20.51 0.94 -2.75
N TYR A 957 -20.01 2.18 -2.69
CA TYR A 957 -20.16 3.03 -1.51
C TYR A 957 -21.62 3.41 -1.24
N LYS A 958 -22.41 3.63 -2.31
CA LYS A 958 -23.85 3.94 -2.21
C LYS A 958 -24.69 2.68 -1.98
N GLU A 959 -24.30 1.57 -2.59
CA GLU A 959 -25.01 0.28 -2.55
C GLU A 959 -24.10 -0.84 -1.98
N PRO A 960 -23.74 -0.78 -0.67
CA PRO A 960 -22.79 -1.72 -0.08
C PRO A 960 -23.32 -3.16 -0.01
N ASP A 961 -24.63 -3.35 0.10
CA ASP A 961 -25.29 -4.66 0.13
C ASP A 961 -24.99 -5.48 -1.12
N LYS A 962 -24.85 -4.83 -2.28
CA LYS A 962 -24.50 -5.49 -3.55
C LYS A 962 -23.12 -6.13 -3.52
N MET A 963 -22.15 -5.53 -2.82
CA MET A 963 -20.82 -6.09 -2.67
C MET A 963 -20.77 -7.18 -1.61
N VAL A 964 -21.43 -6.96 -0.47
CA VAL A 964 -21.36 -7.88 0.69
C VAL A 964 -22.23 -9.12 0.47
N SER A 965 -23.51 -8.93 0.12
CA SER A 965 -24.52 -9.99 0.03
C SER A 965 -25.23 -10.09 -1.33
N GLY A 966 -24.69 -9.49 -2.39
CA GLY A 966 -25.23 -9.60 -3.76
C GLY A 966 -25.25 -11.04 -4.31
N GLU A 967 -25.89 -11.25 -5.47
CA GLU A 967 -26.01 -12.59 -6.05
C GLU A 967 -24.65 -13.16 -6.51
N LEU A 968 -24.48 -14.48 -6.35
CA LEU A 968 -23.32 -15.21 -6.88
C LEU A 968 -23.46 -15.42 -8.39
N ARG A 969 -22.35 -15.27 -9.12
CA ARG A 969 -22.32 -15.60 -10.55
C ARG A 969 -22.26 -17.10 -10.77
N THR A 970 -23.02 -17.59 -11.75
CA THR A 970 -22.87 -18.96 -12.23
C THR A 970 -21.52 -19.14 -12.94
N PRO A 971 -20.67 -20.10 -12.54
CA PRO A 971 -19.43 -20.38 -13.23
C PRO A 971 -19.68 -21.11 -14.56
N TRP A 972 -18.91 -20.78 -15.59
CA TRP A 972 -18.94 -21.41 -16.92
C TRP A 972 -17.51 -21.65 -17.40
N ILE A 973 -17.30 -22.50 -18.40
CA ILE A 973 -15.98 -22.87 -18.92
C ILE A 973 -15.98 -23.07 -20.42
N ASP A 974 -14.88 -22.71 -21.08
CA ASP A 974 -14.71 -22.74 -22.54
C ASP A 974 -13.80 -23.89 -22.99
N TYR A 975 -14.19 -25.14 -22.70
CA TYR A 975 -13.36 -26.33 -23.01
C TYR A 975 -13.49 -26.83 -24.46
N ASN A 976 -14.40 -26.24 -25.26
CA ASN A 976 -14.59 -26.58 -26.68
C ASN A 976 -13.86 -25.63 -27.63
N ASN A 977 -13.10 -24.67 -27.08
CA ASN A 977 -12.38 -23.69 -27.87
C ASN A 977 -11.25 -24.35 -28.67
N TYR A 978 -11.35 -24.32 -30.00
CA TYR A 978 -10.37 -24.92 -30.91
C TYR A 978 -8.94 -24.41 -30.67
N LYS A 979 -8.76 -23.12 -30.38
CA LYS A 979 -7.42 -22.55 -30.11
C LYS A 979 -6.78 -23.14 -28.85
N LEU A 980 -7.59 -23.40 -27.81
CA LEU A 980 -7.10 -24.02 -26.58
C LEU A 980 -6.75 -25.49 -26.82
N ILE A 981 -7.65 -26.23 -27.46
CA ILE A 981 -7.44 -27.64 -27.83
C ILE A 981 -6.15 -27.79 -28.64
N LYS A 982 -5.97 -26.97 -29.68
CA LYS A 982 -4.77 -26.95 -30.53
C LYS A 982 -3.49 -26.83 -29.69
N ARG A 983 -3.40 -25.85 -28.80
CA ARG A 983 -2.22 -25.63 -27.95
C ARG A 983 -1.93 -26.83 -27.04
N HIS A 984 -2.95 -27.44 -26.45
CA HIS A 984 -2.76 -28.64 -25.62
C HIS A 984 -2.31 -29.85 -26.46
N LEU A 985 -2.81 -30.01 -27.68
CA LEU A 985 -2.33 -31.04 -28.61
C LEU A 985 -0.88 -30.80 -29.03
N ASN A 986 -0.51 -29.54 -29.33
CA ASN A 986 0.86 -29.16 -29.65
C ASN A 986 1.84 -29.62 -28.57
N MET A 987 1.46 -29.40 -27.30
CA MET A 987 2.24 -29.79 -26.14
C MET A 987 2.45 -31.30 -26.05
N ILE A 988 1.38 -32.08 -26.20
CA ILE A 988 1.43 -33.55 -26.12
C ILE A 988 2.37 -34.11 -27.19
N LEU A 989 2.24 -33.63 -28.43
CA LEU A 989 3.01 -34.13 -29.56
C LEU A 989 4.49 -33.77 -29.44
N LEU A 990 4.81 -32.52 -29.05
CA LEU A 990 6.18 -32.10 -28.77
C LEU A 990 6.81 -32.92 -27.64
N GLN A 991 6.05 -33.15 -26.58
CA GLN A 991 6.49 -33.95 -25.46
C GLN A 991 6.83 -35.39 -25.89
N GLU A 992 5.93 -36.04 -26.63
CA GLU A 992 6.13 -37.41 -27.09
C GLU A 992 7.34 -37.55 -27.99
N TYR A 993 7.54 -36.61 -28.91
CA TYR A 993 8.72 -36.58 -29.76
C TYR A 993 10.01 -36.55 -28.93
N PHE A 994 10.12 -35.63 -27.96
CA PHE A 994 11.34 -35.53 -27.16
C PHE A 994 11.57 -36.75 -26.27
N ILE A 995 10.51 -37.32 -25.69
CA ILE A 995 10.61 -38.58 -24.92
C ILE A 995 11.08 -39.75 -25.81
N GLU A 996 10.52 -39.90 -27.02
CA GLU A 996 10.92 -40.97 -27.95
C GLU A 996 12.37 -40.81 -28.43
N THR A 997 12.90 -39.58 -28.41
CA THR A 997 14.31 -39.27 -28.73
C THR A 997 15.25 -39.21 -27.51
N ASP A 998 14.81 -39.71 -26.36
CA ASP A 998 15.55 -39.77 -25.09
C ASP A 998 16.08 -38.40 -24.61
N ARG A 999 15.29 -37.33 -24.83
CA ARG A 999 15.57 -35.99 -24.31
C ARG A 999 14.34 -35.38 -23.64
N SER A 1000 14.56 -34.23 -23.00
CA SER A 1000 13.52 -33.45 -22.36
C SER A 1000 13.40 -32.08 -23.01
N ILE A 1001 12.17 -31.58 -23.16
CA ILE A 1001 11.90 -30.30 -23.82
C ILE A 1001 12.48 -29.10 -23.04
N ASP A 1002 12.64 -29.23 -21.73
CA ASP A 1002 13.11 -28.18 -20.82
C ASP A 1002 14.64 -27.98 -20.82
N ILE A 1003 15.40 -28.79 -21.58
CA ILE A 1003 16.86 -28.65 -21.70
C ILE A 1003 17.33 -28.24 -23.11
N ILE A 1004 16.40 -28.05 -24.04
CA ILE A 1004 16.70 -27.74 -25.44
C ILE A 1004 16.59 -26.24 -25.64
N ASP A 1005 17.62 -25.62 -26.20
CA ASP A 1005 17.58 -24.22 -26.59
C ASP A 1005 16.97 -24.01 -27.99
N VAL A 1006 16.37 -22.83 -28.18
CA VAL A 1006 15.65 -22.48 -29.42
C VAL A 1006 16.55 -22.54 -30.65
N LEU A 1007 17.79 -22.05 -30.53
CA LEU A 1007 18.73 -21.97 -31.65
C LEU A 1007 19.13 -23.38 -32.11
N SER A 1008 19.37 -24.30 -31.18
CA SER A 1008 19.65 -25.71 -31.51
C SER A 1008 18.48 -26.41 -32.20
N PHE A 1009 17.23 -26.15 -31.80
CA PHE A 1009 16.05 -26.80 -32.40
C PHE A 1009 15.75 -26.35 -33.83
N PHE A 1010 16.04 -25.10 -34.17
CA PHE A 1010 15.86 -24.55 -35.53
C PHE A 1010 17.12 -24.60 -36.41
N ASN A 1011 18.20 -25.17 -35.90
CA ASN A 1011 19.42 -25.43 -36.65
C ASN A 1011 19.31 -26.77 -37.40
N ASP A 1012 19.46 -26.74 -38.72
CA ASP A 1012 19.31 -27.92 -39.58
C ASP A 1012 20.41 -28.98 -39.31
N ASN A 1013 21.53 -28.60 -38.69
CA ASN A 1013 22.67 -29.49 -38.41
C ASN A 1013 22.56 -30.29 -37.10
N THR A 1014 21.51 -30.08 -36.29
CA THR A 1014 21.30 -30.86 -35.07
C THR A 1014 20.44 -32.09 -35.34
N GLN A 1015 20.68 -33.19 -34.62
CA GLN A 1015 19.93 -34.45 -34.77
C GLN A 1015 18.43 -34.30 -34.42
N GLN A 1016 18.09 -33.35 -33.56
CA GLN A 1016 16.74 -33.13 -33.03
C GLN A 1016 16.26 -31.73 -33.42
N ASN A 1017 16.06 -31.55 -34.72
CA ASN A 1017 15.60 -30.31 -35.31
C ASN A 1017 14.10 -30.36 -35.65
N TYR A 1018 13.51 -29.18 -35.90
CA TYR A 1018 12.09 -29.06 -36.22
C TYR A 1018 11.66 -29.86 -37.47
N LYS A 1019 12.54 -30.08 -38.47
CA LYS A 1019 12.22 -30.87 -39.67
C LYS A 1019 11.97 -32.33 -39.33
N ASN A 1020 12.82 -32.91 -38.48
CA ASN A 1020 12.68 -34.29 -38.01
C ASN A 1020 11.39 -34.45 -37.18
N PHE A 1021 11.04 -33.43 -36.39
CA PHE A 1021 9.78 -33.40 -35.67
C PHE A 1021 8.55 -33.33 -36.59
N VAL A 1022 8.60 -32.52 -37.65
CA VAL A 1022 7.52 -32.45 -38.67
C VAL A 1022 7.35 -33.79 -39.39
N GLN A 1023 8.46 -34.47 -39.74
CA GLN A 1023 8.39 -35.83 -40.33
C GLN A 1023 7.80 -36.85 -39.35
N TRP A 1024 8.18 -36.77 -38.06
CA TRP A 1024 7.61 -37.62 -37.02
C TRP A 1024 6.10 -37.38 -36.86
N LEU A 1025 5.65 -36.13 -36.96
CA LEU A 1025 4.24 -35.73 -36.88
C LEU A 1025 3.37 -36.43 -37.93
N ASP A 1026 3.90 -36.63 -39.15
CA ASP A 1026 3.21 -37.33 -40.24
C ASP A 1026 2.86 -38.78 -39.89
N SER A 1027 3.67 -39.43 -39.04
CA SER A 1027 3.46 -40.82 -38.62
C SER A 1027 2.49 -40.97 -37.44
N LYS A 1028 2.15 -39.88 -36.74
CA LYS A 1028 1.37 -39.89 -35.49
C LYS A 1028 -0.03 -39.31 -35.63
N ILE A 1029 -0.28 -38.49 -36.66
CA ILE A 1029 -1.58 -37.86 -36.92
C ILE A 1029 -2.30 -38.63 -38.05
N PRO A 1030 -3.60 -38.98 -37.90
CA PRO A 1030 -4.49 -38.68 -36.77
C PRO A 1030 -4.19 -39.53 -35.53
N LEU A 1031 -4.47 -38.99 -34.34
CA LEU A 1031 -4.38 -39.75 -33.09
C LEU A 1031 -5.43 -40.88 -33.06
N GLU A 1032 -5.15 -41.93 -32.28
CA GLU A 1032 -6.09 -43.03 -32.03
C GLU A 1032 -7.47 -42.51 -31.54
N GLU A 1033 -8.56 -43.16 -31.96
CA GLU A 1033 -9.93 -42.71 -31.66
C GLU A 1033 -10.21 -42.65 -30.14
N LYS A 1034 -9.75 -43.67 -29.40
CA LYS A 1034 -9.89 -43.74 -27.94
C LYS A 1034 -9.19 -42.59 -27.25
N ARG A 1035 -8.00 -42.22 -27.74
CA ARG A 1035 -7.18 -41.11 -27.25
C ARG A 1035 -7.81 -39.76 -27.56
N THR A 1036 -8.31 -39.62 -28.79
CA THR A 1036 -9.00 -38.41 -29.28
C THR A 1036 -10.23 -38.09 -28.43
N LYS A 1037 -11.03 -39.11 -28.05
CA LYS A 1037 -12.20 -38.93 -27.16
C LYS A 1037 -11.84 -38.43 -25.76
N ILE A 1038 -10.66 -38.77 -25.25
CA ILE A 1038 -10.19 -38.30 -23.93
C ILE A 1038 -9.78 -36.83 -24.02
N LEU A 1039 -8.97 -36.49 -25.02
CA LEU A 1039 -8.37 -35.16 -25.18
C LEU A 1039 -9.35 -34.11 -25.72
N ILE A 1040 -10.31 -34.51 -26.55
CA ILE A 1040 -11.23 -33.61 -27.27
C ILE A 1040 -12.66 -33.97 -26.91
N SER A 1041 -13.35 -33.04 -26.24
CA SER A 1041 -14.72 -33.21 -25.75
C SER A 1041 -15.74 -33.46 -26.88
N ASN A 1042 -15.62 -32.74 -28.00
CA ASN A 1042 -16.40 -32.93 -29.21
C ASN A 1042 -15.50 -33.51 -30.32
N SER A 1043 -15.05 -34.75 -30.15
CA SER A 1043 -14.13 -35.40 -31.09
C SER A 1043 -14.75 -35.64 -32.49
N ASN A 1044 -16.07 -35.72 -32.59
CA ASN A 1044 -16.77 -35.97 -33.85
C ASN A 1044 -16.60 -34.80 -34.81
N GLY A 1045 -15.83 -35.00 -35.89
CA GLY A 1045 -15.60 -33.99 -36.92
C GLY A 1045 -14.36 -33.10 -36.73
N PHE A 1046 -13.42 -33.44 -35.83
CA PHE A 1046 -12.15 -32.71 -35.71
C PHE A 1046 -11.31 -32.85 -36.99
N ASN A 1047 -10.97 -31.72 -37.62
CA ASN A 1047 -10.21 -31.70 -38.87
C ASN A 1047 -8.70 -31.75 -38.61
N TRP A 1048 -8.15 -32.97 -38.56
CA TRP A 1048 -6.72 -33.22 -38.37
C TRP A 1048 -5.84 -32.64 -39.47
N ASN A 1049 -6.33 -32.55 -40.72
CA ASN A 1049 -5.58 -31.97 -41.83
C ASN A 1049 -5.40 -30.46 -41.64
N ASN A 1050 -6.47 -29.76 -41.26
CA ASN A 1050 -6.40 -28.32 -40.96
C ASN A 1050 -5.50 -28.04 -39.76
N TYR A 1051 -5.64 -28.81 -38.67
CA TYR A 1051 -4.75 -28.72 -37.51
C TYR A 1051 -3.27 -28.87 -37.90
N LYS A 1052 -2.95 -29.88 -38.70
CA LYS A 1052 -1.58 -30.14 -39.16
C LYS A 1052 -1.02 -29.00 -40.02
N GLN A 1053 -1.81 -28.47 -40.95
CA GLN A 1053 -1.39 -27.33 -41.78
C GLN A 1053 -1.14 -26.09 -40.92
N GLU A 1054 -2.03 -25.77 -39.99
CA GLU A 1054 -1.84 -24.64 -39.06
C GLU A 1054 -0.60 -24.82 -38.19
N PHE A 1055 -0.37 -26.03 -37.66
CA PHE A 1055 0.79 -26.35 -36.84
C PHE A 1055 2.11 -26.09 -37.59
N ILE A 1056 2.21 -26.63 -38.80
CA ILE A 1056 3.40 -26.50 -39.64
C ILE A 1056 3.63 -25.03 -40.01
N ASN A 1057 2.57 -24.29 -40.33
CA ASN A 1057 2.67 -22.88 -40.65
C ASN A 1057 3.19 -22.05 -39.45
N GLU A 1058 2.64 -22.26 -38.25
CA GLU A 1058 3.06 -21.55 -37.04
C GLU A 1058 4.53 -21.84 -36.67
N ILE A 1059 4.96 -23.12 -36.71
CA ILE A 1059 6.33 -23.47 -36.35
C ILE A 1059 7.35 -23.01 -37.40
N ASN A 1060 6.97 -22.97 -38.68
CA ASN A 1060 7.81 -22.42 -39.76
C ASN A 1060 7.97 -20.91 -39.64
N LEU A 1061 6.90 -20.19 -39.29
CA LEU A 1061 6.97 -18.74 -39.02
C LEU A 1061 7.91 -18.46 -37.84
N LEU A 1062 7.81 -19.23 -36.76
CA LEU A 1062 8.73 -19.12 -35.62
C LEU A 1062 10.18 -19.42 -36.03
N GLY A 1063 10.41 -20.48 -36.82
CA GLY A 1063 11.74 -20.81 -37.31
C GLY A 1063 12.35 -19.73 -38.21
N LYS A 1064 11.53 -19.02 -38.98
CA LYS A 1064 11.96 -17.85 -39.76
C LYS A 1064 12.38 -16.69 -38.85
N ASP A 1065 11.58 -16.37 -37.83
CA ASP A 1065 11.91 -15.32 -36.86
C ASP A 1065 13.21 -15.62 -36.10
N VAL A 1066 13.41 -16.86 -35.66
CA VAL A 1066 14.65 -17.30 -34.97
C VAL A 1066 15.89 -17.10 -35.84
N LYS A 1067 15.78 -17.34 -37.14
CA LYS A 1067 16.89 -17.16 -38.10
C LYS A 1067 17.15 -15.69 -38.43
N GLU A 1068 16.10 -14.88 -38.54
CA GLU A 1068 16.21 -13.44 -38.86
C GLU A 1068 16.65 -12.61 -37.65
N ASN A 1069 16.30 -13.02 -36.42
CA ASN A 1069 16.52 -12.25 -35.19
C ASN A 1069 17.23 -13.06 -34.07
N PRO A 1070 18.45 -13.57 -34.28
CA PRO A 1070 19.12 -14.47 -33.32
C PRO A 1070 19.43 -13.85 -31.96
N ILE A 1071 19.52 -12.52 -31.87
CA ILE A 1071 19.79 -11.79 -30.62
C ILE A 1071 18.61 -11.87 -29.63
N LYS A 1072 17.37 -12.11 -30.11
CA LYS A 1072 16.16 -12.35 -29.29
C LYS A 1072 16.30 -13.63 -28.45
N TYR A 1073 17.14 -14.57 -28.91
CA TYR A 1073 17.24 -15.93 -28.38
C TYR A 1073 18.60 -16.25 -27.72
N LYS A 1074 19.52 -15.28 -27.63
CA LYS A 1074 20.81 -15.41 -26.92
C LYS A 1074 20.80 -14.69 -25.58
N ARG A 1075 21.22 -15.36 -24.49
CA ARG A 1075 21.51 -14.69 -23.21
C ARG A 1075 22.97 -14.98 -22.81
N ARG A 1076 23.75 -13.92 -22.59
CA ARG A 1076 25.11 -14.01 -22.04
C ARG A 1076 25.08 -13.57 -20.58
N ASN A 1077 25.64 -14.39 -19.69
CA ASN A 1077 25.83 -14.07 -18.28
C ASN A 1077 27.31 -14.23 -17.90
N ILE A 1078 27.79 -13.46 -16.92
CA ILE A 1078 29.08 -13.71 -16.27
C ILE A 1078 28.80 -14.49 -14.96
N SER A 1079 29.29 -15.73 -14.84
CA SER A 1079 29.27 -16.47 -13.58
C SER A 1079 30.45 -16.04 -12.70
N ASN A 1080 30.16 -15.37 -11.57
CA ASN A 1080 31.17 -14.92 -10.60
C ASN A 1080 31.33 -15.89 -9.41
N THR A 1081 31.50 -17.18 -9.66
CA THR A 1081 32.24 -18.04 -8.71
C THR A 1081 33.71 -17.92 -9.05
N ALA A 1082 34.52 -17.42 -8.11
CA ALA A 1082 35.96 -17.17 -8.27
C ALA A 1082 36.82 -18.42 -8.59
N GLN A 1083 36.22 -19.52 -9.06
CA GLN A 1083 36.91 -20.77 -9.42
C GLN A 1083 36.41 -21.43 -10.72
N SER A 1084 35.60 -20.79 -11.56
CA SER A 1084 35.25 -21.37 -12.88
C SER A 1084 35.28 -20.32 -13.99
N LYS A 1085 36.28 -20.41 -14.88
CA LYS A 1085 36.46 -19.61 -16.10
C LYS A 1085 35.58 -20.08 -17.27
N ASP A 1086 34.37 -20.55 -17.01
CA ASP A 1086 33.47 -20.99 -18.08
C ASP A 1086 32.45 -19.89 -18.37
N GLU A 1087 32.65 -19.18 -19.49
CA GLU A 1087 31.59 -18.40 -20.13
C GLU A 1087 30.47 -19.37 -20.55
N GLN A 1088 29.43 -19.52 -19.73
CA GLN A 1088 28.24 -20.27 -20.14
C GLN A 1088 27.34 -19.37 -20.99
N ASP A 1089 27.36 -19.58 -22.31
CA ASP A 1089 26.29 -19.11 -23.21
C ASP A 1089 24.98 -19.81 -22.81
N ASN A 1090 24.07 -19.07 -22.17
CA ASN A 1090 22.75 -19.57 -21.78
C ASN A 1090 21.72 -19.11 -22.81
N ASN A 1091 21.61 -19.82 -23.93
CA ASN A 1091 20.55 -19.53 -24.92
C ASN A 1091 19.15 -19.63 -24.29
N VAL A 1092 18.18 -18.92 -24.88
CA VAL A 1092 16.78 -19.03 -24.45
C VAL A 1092 16.27 -20.46 -24.69
N MET A 1093 15.60 -21.02 -23.70
CA MET A 1093 15.03 -22.37 -23.80
C MET A 1093 13.88 -22.41 -24.81
N LEU A 1094 13.77 -23.50 -25.56
CA LEU A 1094 12.71 -23.73 -26.53
C LEU A 1094 11.33 -23.58 -25.88
N LEU A 1095 11.18 -24.16 -24.69
CA LEU A 1095 9.95 -24.15 -23.94
C LEU A 1095 9.45 -22.72 -23.63
N ASP A 1096 10.33 -21.83 -23.17
CA ASP A 1096 10.00 -20.42 -22.85
C ASP A 1096 9.50 -19.67 -24.09
N THR A 1097 10.10 -19.94 -25.24
CA THR A 1097 9.74 -19.30 -26.51
C THR A 1097 8.38 -19.78 -27.00
N LEU A 1098 8.14 -21.09 -26.95
CA LEU A 1098 6.87 -21.66 -27.39
C LEU A 1098 5.68 -21.22 -26.50
N PHE A 1099 5.90 -20.96 -25.21
CA PHE A 1099 4.90 -20.31 -24.36
C PHE A 1099 4.66 -18.84 -24.71
N THR A 1100 5.74 -18.08 -24.96
CA THR A 1100 5.67 -16.65 -25.31
C THR A 1100 4.92 -16.42 -26.63
N GLU A 1101 5.19 -17.26 -27.62
CA GLU A 1101 4.59 -17.18 -28.96
C GLU A 1101 3.21 -17.86 -29.05
N ASN A 1102 2.63 -18.27 -27.93
CA ASN A 1102 1.29 -18.89 -27.84
C ASN A 1102 1.13 -20.20 -28.60
N PHE A 1103 2.24 -20.88 -28.87
CA PHE A 1103 2.24 -22.20 -29.47
C PHE A 1103 1.77 -23.26 -28.45
N LEU A 1104 2.03 -23.02 -27.17
CA LEU A 1104 1.70 -23.89 -26.04
C LEU A 1104 0.60 -23.29 -25.14
N PRO A 1105 -0.04 -24.11 -24.26
CA PRO A 1105 -1.02 -23.68 -23.26
C PRO A 1105 -0.49 -22.54 -22.41
N THR A 1106 -1.27 -21.48 -22.23
CA THR A 1106 -0.72 -20.22 -21.68
C THR A 1106 -0.97 -20.00 -20.20
N TYR A 1107 -1.37 -21.06 -19.50
CA TYR A 1107 -1.76 -20.97 -18.09
C TYR A 1107 -0.62 -20.77 -17.11
N SER A 1108 0.60 -21.12 -17.50
CA SER A 1108 1.66 -21.36 -16.53
C SER A 1108 2.71 -20.25 -16.45
N PHE A 1109 2.66 -19.25 -17.35
CA PHE A 1109 3.67 -18.20 -17.40
C PHE A 1109 3.03 -16.86 -17.69
N PRO A 1110 3.36 -15.81 -16.92
CA PRO A 1110 2.96 -14.47 -17.31
C PRO A 1110 3.53 -14.19 -18.70
N ARG A 1111 2.68 -13.77 -19.64
CA ARG A 1111 3.10 -13.43 -21.01
C ARG A 1111 3.78 -12.07 -20.99
N ASN A 1112 4.79 -11.89 -21.84
CA ASN A 1112 5.53 -10.63 -21.95
C ASN A 1112 5.92 -10.10 -20.56
N VAL A 1113 6.55 -10.96 -19.75
CA VAL A 1113 7.05 -10.52 -18.46
C VAL A 1113 8.13 -9.49 -18.70
N VAL A 1114 7.96 -8.33 -18.10
CA VAL A 1114 8.98 -7.29 -18.07
C VAL A 1114 9.57 -7.28 -16.68
N ASN A 1115 10.90 -7.32 -16.64
CA ASN A 1115 11.67 -7.21 -15.42
C ASN A 1115 12.07 -5.77 -15.22
N PHE A 1116 11.97 -5.33 -13.97
CA PHE A 1116 12.57 -4.08 -13.52
C PHE A 1116 13.90 -4.42 -12.85
N TRP A 1117 15.03 -3.98 -13.40
CA TRP A 1117 16.33 -4.41 -12.91
C TRP A 1117 16.88 -3.45 -11.85
N ILE A 1118 17.07 -3.95 -10.63
CA ILE A 1118 17.72 -3.19 -9.55
C ILE A 1118 19.11 -3.78 -9.32
N GLU A 1119 20.13 -3.01 -9.67
CA GLU A 1119 21.53 -3.43 -9.58
C GLU A 1119 22.27 -2.65 -8.50
N ASP A 1120 23.22 -3.33 -7.83
CA ASP A 1120 24.20 -2.66 -6.96
C ASP A 1120 25.24 -1.87 -7.78
N GLN A 1121 26.11 -1.15 -7.08
CA GLN A 1121 27.22 -0.40 -7.68
C GLN A 1121 28.21 -1.26 -8.50
N TYR A 1122 28.14 -2.59 -8.39
CA TYR A 1122 28.98 -3.55 -9.12
C TYR A 1122 28.22 -4.24 -10.26
N GLY A 1123 26.96 -3.85 -10.54
CA GLY A 1123 26.12 -4.42 -11.59
C GLY A 1123 25.51 -5.78 -11.23
N ARG A 1124 25.49 -6.16 -9.95
CA ARG A 1124 24.85 -7.38 -9.44
C ARG A 1124 23.38 -7.08 -9.16
N ILE A 1125 22.50 -7.98 -9.60
CA ILE A 1125 21.06 -7.83 -9.38
C ILE A 1125 20.77 -8.01 -7.89
N GLU A 1126 20.33 -6.94 -7.22
CA GLU A 1126 19.84 -7.00 -5.85
C GLU A 1126 18.39 -7.50 -5.81
N GLU A 1127 17.55 -6.96 -6.71
CA GLU A 1127 16.12 -7.28 -6.85
C GLU A 1127 15.72 -7.23 -8.33
N SER A 1128 14.77 -8.08 -8.74
CA SER A 1128 14.20 -8.06 -10.09
C SER A 1128 12.69 -8.29 -10.06
N PRO A 1129 11.88 -7.26 -9.75
CA PRO A 1129 10.45 -7.42 -9.69
C PRO A 1129 9.83 -7.62 -11.08
N GLU A 1130 9.04 -8.68 -11.22
CA GLU A 1130 8.44 -9.08 -12.50
C GLU A 1130 6.97 -8.66 -12.64
N ARG A 1131 6.59 -8.23 -13.85
CA ARG A 1131 5.20 -7.87 -14.23
C ARG A 1131 4.85 -8.27 -15.65
N SER A 1132 3.57 -8.52 -15.91
CA SER A 1132 3.09 -8.60 -17.29
C SER A 1132 3.18 -7.22 -17.97
N ILE A 1133 3.43 -7.20 -19.28
CA ILE A 1133 3.68 -5.96 -20.04
C ILE A 1133 2.56 -4.92 -19.93
N ASP A 1134 1.31 -5.35 -19.87
CA ASP A 1134 0.13 -4.50 -19.74
C ASP A 1134 0.16 -3.67 -18.45
N ILE A 1135 0.70 -4.24 -17.37
CA ILE A 1135 0.88 -3.56 -16.10
C ILE A 1135 2.21 -2.79 -16.09
N ALA A 1136 3.30 -3.42 -16.56
CA ALA A 1136 4.64 -2.85 -16.57
C ALA A 1136 4.73 -1.53 -17.36
N LEU A 1137 3.99 -1.40 -18.47
CA LEU A 1137 3.89 -0.17 -19.24
C LEU A 1137 3.42 1.04 -18.41
N SER A 1138 2.67 0.80 -17.35
CA SER A 1138 2.21 1.84 -16.43
C SER A 1138 3.07 1.95 -15.18
N GLU A 1139 3.52 0.82 -14.61
CA GLU A 1139 4.27 0.78 -13.34
C GLU A 1139 5.76 1.09 -13.52
N TYR A 1140 6.37 0.66 -14.63
CA TYR A 1140 7.83 0.70 -14.85
C TYR A 1140 8.26 1.72 -15.90
N ALA A 1141 7.33 2.46 -16.51
CA ALA A 1141 7.69 3.49 -17.49
C ALA A 1141 8.70 4.50 -16.94
N PRO A 1142 9.64 5.01 -17.76
CA PRO A 1142 10.63 6.00 -17.32
C PRO A 1142 9.98 7.19 -16.59
N GLY A 1143 10.57 7.62 -15.49
CA GLY A 1143 10.05 8.64 -14.59
C GLY A 1143 9.01 8.14 -13.58
N ARG A 1144 8.53 6.89 -13.68
CA ARG A 1144 7.65 6.30 -12.66
C ARG A 1144 8.43 5.86 -11.43
N MET A 1145 7.82 6.06 -10.26
CA MET A 1145 8.35 5.57 -8.99
C MET A 1145 7.84 4.16 -8.72
N ILE A 1146 8.75 3.26 -8.35
CA ILE A 1146 8.48 1.88 -7.94
C ILE A 1146 8.95 1.68 -6.49
N VAL A 1147 8.19 0.93 -5.70
CA VAL A 1147 8.55 0.60 -4.31
C VAL A 1147 8.83 -0.88 -4.21
N VAL A 1148 9.99 -1.23 -3.67
CA VAL A 1148 10.43 -2.61 -3.46
C VAL A 1148 11.11 -2.69 -2.09
N ASN A 1149 10.63 -3.56 -1.21
CA ASN A 1149 11.19 -3.73 0.14
C ASN A 1149 11.40 -2.40 0.89
N LYS A 1150 10.37 -1.55 0.87
CA LYS A 1150 10.33 -0.19 1.46
C LYS A 1150 11.30 0.85 0.86
N LYS A 1151 12.11 0.49 -0.14
CA LYS A 1151 12.94 1.43 -0.90
C LYS A 1151 12.20 1.94 -2.13
N SER A 1152 12.37 3.22 -2.44
CA SER A 1152 11.77 3.88 -3.60
C SER A 1152 12.80 4.00 -4.70
N TYR A 1153 12.45 3.58 -5.91
CA TYR A 1153 13.29 3.73 -7.09
C TYR A 1153 12.52 4.51 -8.15
N ILE A 1154 13.23 5.26 -8.99
CA ILE A 1154 12.65 5.90 -10.17
C ILE A 1154 13.15 5.14 -11.39
N SER A 1155 12.23 4.71 -12.25
CA SER A 1155 12.57 4.09 -13.52
C SER A 1155 13.33 5.09 -14.39
N GLY A 1156 14.56 4.74 -14.77
CA GLY A 1156 15.44 5.65 -15.51
C GLY A 1156 15.21 5.62 -17.01
N ALA A 1157 15.16 4.43 -17.60
CA ALA A 1157 15.12 4.24 -19.06
C ALA A 1157 14.57 2.86 -19.42
N ILE A 1158 14.52 2.54 -20.72
CA ILE A 1158 14.34 1.17 -21.20
C ILE A 1158 15.71 0.50 -21.20
N TYR A 1159 15.80 -0.69 -20.62
CA TYR A 1159 17.06 -1.39 -20.40
C TYR A 1159 16.92 -2.90 -20.59
N ASN A 1160 17.96 -3.55 -21.14
CA ASN A 1160 18.05 -5.01 -21.23
C ASN A 1160 19.34 -5.49 -20.55
N HIS A 1161 19.19 -6.32 -19.52
CA HIS A 1161 20.31 -6.78 -18.71
C HIS A 1161 21.29 -7.68 -19.48
N TYR A 1162 20.84 -8.45 -20.47
CA TYR A 1162 21.69 -9.44 -21.14
C TYR A 1162 22.56 -8.84 -22.23
N THR A 1163 22.06 -7.82 -22.94
CA THR A 1163 22.79 -7.16 -24.03
C THR A 1163 23.96 -6.30 -23.53
N LYS A 1164 23.97 -5.88 -22.25
CA LYS A 1164 25.08 -5.10 -21.68
C LYS A 1164 26.43 -5.83 -21.71
N TYR A 1165 26.39 -7.16 -21.70
CA TYR A 1165 27.58 -8.00 -21.67
C TYR A 1165 28.24 -8.12 -23.04
N GLU A 1166 27.55 -7.72 -24.11
CA GLU A 1166 28.17 -7.60 -25.42
C GLU A 1166 28.99 -6.31 -25.53
N LYS A 1167 30.27 -6.43 -25.90
CA LYS A 1167 31.18 -5.28 -26.06
C LYS A 1167 30.60 -4.17 -26.94
N LYS A 1168 29.80 -4.53 -27.96
CA LYS A 1168 29.16 -3.59 -28.90
C LYS A 1168 28.03 -2.77 -28.25
N PHE A 1169 27.28 -3.35 -27.30
CA PHE A 1169 26.05 -2.75 -26.75
C PHE A 1169 26.16 -2.36 -25.26
N LYS A 1170 27.35 -2.45 -24.66
CA LYS A 1170 27.59 -2.15 -23.24
C LYS A 1170 27.00 -0.82 -22.74
N PHE A 1171 27.09 0.24 -23.56
CA PHE A 1171 26.54 1.57 -23.23
C PHE A 1171 25.21 1.89 -23.94
N LYS A 1172 24.69 0.94 -24.72
CA LYS A 1172 23.52 1.05 -25.60
C LYS A 1172 22.68 -0.24 -25.55
N ALA A 1173 22.42 -0.73 -24.34
CA ALA A 1173 21.87 -2.07 -24.13
C ALA A 1173 20.48 -2.27 -24.77
N ALA A 1174 19.67 -1.22 -24.86
CA ALA A 1174 18.33 -1.28 -25.48
C ALA A 1174 18.34 -1.07 -27.02
N GLU A 1175 19.39 -0.47 -27.59
CA GLU A 1175 19.47 -0.12 -29.02
C GLU A 1175 19.14 -1.28 -29.98
N PRO A 1176 19.72 -2.50 -29.83
CA PRO A 1176 19.42 -3.58 -30.77
C PRO A 1176 17.96 -4.05 -30.75
N TRP A 1177 17.21 -3.77 -29.67
CA TRP A 1177 15.79 -4.09 -29.57
C TRP A 1177 14.93 -2.98 -30.18
N LEU A 1178 15.36 -1.72 -30.07
CA LEU A 1178 14.65 -0.56 -30.64
C LEU A 1178 14.75 -0.47 -32.18
N GLU A 1179 15.78 -1.08 -32.77
CA GLU A 1179 15.97 -1.14 -34.22
C GLU A 1179 15.14 -2.26 -34.89
N MET A 1180 14.60 -3.21 -34.12
CA MET A 1180 13.80 -4.30 -34.67
C MET A 1180 12.39 -3.84 -35.03
N LYS A 1181 11.97 -4.14 -36.26
CA LYS A 1181 10.60 -3.84 -36.76
C LYS A 1181 9.47 -4.45 -35.92
N GLU A 1182 9.74 -5.56 -35.23
CA GLU A 1182 8.76 -6.19 -34.34
C GLU A 1182 8.45 -5.32 -33.10
N TYR A 1183 9.47 -4.63 -32.58
CA TYR A 1183 9.39 -3.84 -31.35
C TYR A 1183 9.29 -2.34 -31.60
N ASN A 1184 9.64 -1.89 -32.80
CA ASN A 1184 9.45 -0.52 -33.26
C ASN A 1184 8.52 -0.54 -34.48
N LYS A 1185 7.23 -0.29 -34.22
CA LYS A 1185 6.20 -0.27 -35.26
C LYS A 1185 5.89 1.17 -35.63
N LEU A 1186 5.80 1.45 -36.92
CA LEU A 1186 5.20 2.69 -37.39
C LEU A 1186 3.69 2.61 -37.16
N ILE A 1187 3.17 3.61 -36.45
CA ILE A 1187 1.74 3.84 -36.27
C ILE A 1187 1.38 5.14 -36.97
N TYR A 1188 0.19 5.18 -37.54
CA TYR A 1188 -0.36 6.34 -38.20
C TYR A 1188 -1.39 6.96 -37.27
N CYS A 1189 -1.16 8.19 -36.81
CA CYS A 1189 -2.06 8.91 -35.91
C CYS A 1189 -2.72 10.06 -36.65
N CYS A 1190 -4.01 10.27 -36.40
CA CYS A 1190 -4.70 11.40 -37.01
C CYS A 1190 -4.09 12.73 -36.53
N SER A 1191 -3.78 13.64 -37.46
CA SER A 1191 -3.27 14.98 -37.16
C SER A 1191 -4.27 15.85 -36.38
N ASN A 1192 -5.57 15.51 -36.46
CA ASN A 1192 -6.60 16.10 -35.63
C ASN A 1192 -6.60 15.47 -34.23
N LYS A 1193 -6.06 16.23 -33.26
CA LYS A 1193 -5.95 15.84 -31.85
C LYS A 1193 -7.29 15.44 -31.19
N ASN A 1194 -8.42 15.90 -31.71
CA ASN A 1194 -9.75 15.58 -31.16
C ASN A 1194 -10.28 14.22 -31.63
N CYS A 1195 -9.76 13.68 -32.74
CA CYS A 1195 -10.19 12.39 -33.27
C CYS A 1195 -9.59 11.23 -32.47
N GLY A 1196 -8.31 11.36 -32.07
CA GLY A 1196 -7.60 10.34 -31.30
C GLY A 1196 -7.41 9.00 -32.03
N TRP A 1197 -7.72 8.94 -33.32
CA TRP A 1197 -7.55 7.73 -34.13
C TRP A 1197 -6.07 7.43 -34.35
N PHE A 1198 -5.71 6.15 -34.19
CA PHE A 1198 -4.43 5.61 -34.62
C PHE A 1198 -4.61 4.24 -35.25
N GLY A 1199 -3.73 3.87 -36.17
CA GLY A 1199 -3.76 2.59 -36.88
C GLY A 1199 -2.37 2.10 -37.28
N LEU A 1200 -2.27 0.82 -37.64
CA LEU A 1200 -1.04 0.21 -38.17
C LEU A 1200 -0.95 0.28 -39.70
N GLU A 1201 -2.06 0.59 -40.37
CA GLU A 1201 -2.16 0.64 -41.83
C GLU A 1201 -2.71 2.01 -42.25
N SER A 1202 -2.01 2.67 -43.18
CA SER A 1202 -2.45 3.90 -43.83
C SER A 1202 -2.96 3.52 -45.23
N ASN A 1203 -4.26 3.29 -45.37
CA ASN A 1203 -4.81 2.96 -46.68
C ASN A 1203 -4.88 4.20 -47.60
N GLU A 1204 -4.93 5.44 -47.07
CA GLU A 1204 -5.17 6.64 -47.90
C GLU A 1204 -4.53 7.96 -47.39
N LEU A 1205 -3.60 7.95 -46.41
CA LEU A 1205 -3.05 9.18 -45.76
C LEU A 1205 -4.12 10.14 -45.16
N GLN A 1206 -5.37 9.70 -45.09
CA GLN A 1206 -6.50 10.39 -44.48
C GLN A 1206 -7.10 9.55 -43.35
N CYS A 1207 -7.51 10.23 -42.28
CA CYS A 1207 -8.10 9.61 -41.12
C CYS A 1207 -9.49 9.05 -41.46
N PRO A 1208 -9.75 7.75 -41.21
CA PRO A 1208 -11.02 7.12 -41.58
C PRO A 1208 -12.20 7.62 -40.73
N LEU A 1209 -11.94 8.31 -39.61
CA LEU A 1209 -12.98 8.85 -38.73
C LEU A 1209 -13.33 10.31 -39.04
N CYS A 1210 -12.34 11.17 -39.34
CA CYS A 1210 -12.57 12.62 -39.49
C CYS A 1210 -12.01 13.23 -40.79
N GLY A 1211 -11.40 12.45 -41.66
CA GLY A 1211 -10.86 12.89 -42.96
C GLY A 1211 -9.62 13.80 -42.89
N SER A 1212 -9.10 14.08 -41.69
CA SER A 1212 -7.86 14.87 -41.52
C SER A 1212 -6.64 14.07 -41.97
N THR A 1213 -5.50 14.74 -42.19
CA THR A 1213 -4.24 14.06 -42.53
C THR A 1213 -3.79 13.12 -41.39
N VAL A 1214 -2.89 12.22 -41.72
CA VAL A 1214 -2.37 11.24 -40.77
C VAL A 1214 -0.86 11.37 -40.70
N ASP A 1215 -0.33 11.51 -39.50
CA ASP A 1215 1.10 11.63 -39.21
C ASP A 1215 1.64 10.25 -38.79
N ASP A 1216 2.89 9.95 -39.16
CA ASP A 1216 3.55 8.72 -38.76
C ASP A 1216 4.34 8.91 -37.45
N HIS A 1217 4.20 7.95 -36.55
CA HIS A 1217 4.89 7.91 -35.27
C HIS A 1217 5.49 6.53 -35.03
N ALA A 1218 6.64 6.49 -34.37
CA ALA A 1218 7.24 5.24 -33.90
C ALA A 1218 6.60 4.80 -32.57
N MET A 1219 6.05 3.59 -32.53
CA MET A 1219 5.55 2.94 -31.32
C MET A 1219 6.49 1.84 -30.88
N ILE A 1220 7.02 1.96 -29.66
CA ILE A 1220 7.96 1.00 -29.07
C ILE A 1220 7.21 0.03 -28.15
N LYS A 1221 7.50 -1.27 -28.28
CA LYS A 1221 7.09 -2.31 -27.31
C LYS A 1221 8.27 -2.58 -26.34
N PRO A 1222 8.20 -2.15 -25.06
CA PRO A 1222 9.30 -2.29 -24.12
C PRO A 1222 9.34 -3.68 -23.48
N TRP A 1223 10.50 -4.34 -23.54
CA TRP A 1223 10.74 -5.67 -22.95
C TRP A 1223 11.63 -5.64 -21.69
N GLY A 1224 12.03 -4.45 -21.23
CA GLY A 1224 12.82 -4.26 -20.00
C GLY A 1224 12.93 -2.79 -19.61
N PHE A 1225 13.00 -2.51 -18.31
CA PHE A 1225 13.14 -1.17 -17.72
C PHE A 1225 14.30 -1.12 -16.73
#